data_AF-A0A9P5X1K2-F1
#
_entry.id   AF-A0A9P5X1K2-F1
#
_cell.length_a   1.000
_cell.length_b   1.000
_cell.length_c   1.000
_cell.angle_alpha   90.00
_cell.angle_beta   90.00
_cell.angle_gamma   90.00
#
_symmetry.space_group_name_H-M   'P 1'
#
loop_
_entity.id
_entity.type
_entity.pdbx_description
1 polymer ?
#
loop_
_entity_poly.entity_id
_entity_poly.type
_entity_poly.pdbx_seq_one_letter_code
_entity_poly.pdbx_strand_id
1 'polypeptide(L)'
;MIYLVSDISVARAATAINATVTFVQITTSLSLMILLIHLMPKTNTAITWSLISKTLHSSLWPTILSADSSSSEISGAIVSIVSYLLSAATILVAVAGILLPSGLGNGPLIPAEFRLVNAEYIPDNSPLAYSTTPNRPQFVYGRRRYYAGDSWGGPQACPGNKKPNASEIAPSLVENFNSTPHGPFAMQYRRFFPGLNPVSDPSGAPDVSVLQSFILRNDTFAVEGLIVDMSPTHPGVGFWNQTLPKLPNGGTWSQDVLWLEPVTRCIDTQLTLDYYTPSDDVDNLVGYSNLSLTDHGGFVNLAHNNPTSARTGQHVDLMQRAYVGAVLNNRHVMLALNITRQSSSIGASYLLHSNQGGSIYWGGSTVGGVSSFPISYINDSAYYESKMLCRGHGDHATADGSYVNVECGIFLGPPQRTDGGDPQDYALGSRWSQKIHSCASATRASIQTVNFSTNSITTSLRDLNVTRMTLGGLNVLWAMEKTPLTVAEIDILWGRVDDRYEGDSSLRTVRAEGLYLPVSSSGSVLPPGFPPGGHVTIWDWAHPPPSTDPTSGPDYSGHSDFALALKFQSLVAQDPENGDAQIRNLIWTDMMANNFIGTQTNNTLWAPSFLGATFLLIIRSLTFGYMKKVLNHTSVGRIIVGASDLRIRGQDDDSDSSFADLGDDPGSPGRSCEKEGWGFSTPVTLELGYKDRECGDHGNVLEPLNRD
;
A
#
# COMPACT_ATOMS: atom_id res chain seq x y z
N MET A 1 2.22 33.99 -23.85
CA MET A 1 1.38 34.59 -22.79
C MET A 1 0.47 33.51 -22.20
N ILE A 2 1.01 32.58 -21.40
CA ILE A 2 0.33 31.33 -20.99
C ILE A 2 0.70 30.96 -19.52
N TYR A 3 0.78 31.95 -18.63
CA TYR A 3 1.35 31.78 -17.28
C TYR A 3 0.59 32.58 -16.18
N LEU A 4 -0.73 32.78 -16.33
CA LEU A 4 -1.51 33.69 -15.47
C LEU A 4 -2.90 33.19 -15.05
N VAL A 5 -3.20 31.90 -15.24
CA VAL A 5 -4.47 31.28 -14.80
C VAL A 5 -4.20 29.91 -14.19
N SER A 6 -3.97 29.87 -12.87
CA SER A 6 -3.82 28.64 -12.07
C SER A 6 -5.06 28.30 -11.23
N ASP A 7 -5.83 29.29 -10.79
CA ASP A 7 -6.81 29.15 -9.68
C ASP A 7 -8.24 29.60 -10.06
N ILE A 8 -8.68 29.27 -11.27
CA ILE A 8 -10.05 29.54 -11.73
C ILE A 8 -10.78 28.20 -11.91
N SER A 9 -11.77 27.93 -11.04
CA SER A 9 -12.66 26.78 -11.18
C SER A 9 -13.52 26.89 -12.44
N VAL A 10 -13.97 25.75 -13.00
CA VAL A 10 -14.77 25.69 -14.23
C VAL A 10 -16.02 26.59 -14.13
N ALA A 11 -16.68 26.62 -12.97
CA ALA A 11 -17.77 27.54 -12.66
C ALA A 11 -17.40 29.03 -12.83
N ARG A 12 -16.27 29.45 -12.24
CA ARG A 12 -15.76 30.84 -12.37
C ARG A 12 -15.38 31.18 -13.82
N ALA A 13 -14.76 30.25 -14.54
CA ALA A 13 -14.42 30.43 -15.95
C ALA A 13 -15.67 30.60 -16.82
N ALA A 14 -16.67 29.73 -16.65
CA ALA A 14 -17.94 29.80 -17.38
C ALA A 14 -18.72 31.10 -17.09
N THR A 15 -18.83 31.51 -15.83
CA THR A 15 -19.45 32.80 -15.45
C THR A 15 -18.69 33.99 -16.06
N ALA A 16 -17.35 33.99 -16.06
CA ALA A 16 -16.55 35.06 -16.65
C ALA A 16 -16.72 35.14 -18.19
N ILE A 17 -16.72 33.99 -18.88
CA ILE A 17 -16.97 33.90 -20.32
C ILE A 17 -18.37 34.42 -20.66
N ASN A 18 -19.42 33.96 -19.97
CA ASN A 18 -20.79 34.39 -20.23
C ASN A 18 -20.99 35.90 -19.97
N ALA A 19 -20.40 36.44 -18.91
CA ALA A 19 -20.41 37.87 -18.64
C ALA A 19 -19.70 38.68 -19.74
N THR A 20 -18.54 38.20 -20.23
CA THR A 20 -17.80 38.85 -21.32
C THR A 20 -18.57 38.80 -22.64
N VAL A 21 -19.15 37.65 -23.00
CA VAL A 21 -19.98 37.50 -24.21
C VAL A 21 -21.18 38.44 -24.18
N THR A 22 -21.89 38.51 -23.04
CA THR A 22 -23.03 39.43 -22.85
C THR A 22 -22.61 40.89 -23.00
N PHE A 23 -21.48 41.28 -22.39
CA PHE A 23 -20.95 42.64 -22.52
C PHE A 23 -20.56 43.00 -23.95
N VAL A 24 -19.89 42.08 -24.67
CA VAL A 24 -19.53 42.24 -26.09
C VAL A 24 -20.79 42.36 -26.96
N GLN A 25 -21.81 41.53 -26.73
CA GLN A 25 -23.06 41.57 -27.50
C GLN A 25 -23.82 42.90 -27.35
N ILE A 26 -23.89 43.44 -26.12
CA ILE A 26 -24.52 44.75 -25.86
C ILE A 26 -23.70 45.89 -26.48
N THR A 27 -22.38 45.91 -26.24
CA THR A 27 -21.52 47.02 -26.69
C THR A 27 -21.35 47.05 -28.21
N THR A 28 -21.27 45.91 -28.90
CA THR A 28 -21.23 45.86 -30.38
C THR A 28 -22.53 46.33 -31.02
N SER A 29 -23.70 45.97 -30.46
CA SER A 29 -24.99 46.45 -30.94
C SER A 29 -25.17 47.97 -30.78
N LEU A 30 -24.52 48.58 -29.78
CA LEU A 30 -24.56 50.03 -29.58
C LEU A 30 -23.55 50.77 -30.47
N SER A 31 -22.32 50.26 -30.58
CA SER A 31 -21.24 50.90 -31.33
C SER A 31 -21.45 50.86 -32.85
N LEU A 32 -22.10 49.82 -33.39
CA LEU A 32 -22.47 49.73 -34.80
C LEU A 32 -23.33 50.94 -35.24
N MET A 33 -24.21 51.44 -34.37
CA MET A 33 -25.06 52.58 -34.68
C MET A 33 -24.31 53.93 -34.59
N ILE A 34 -23.35 54.05 -33.66
CA ILE A 34 -22.41 55.20 -33.65
C ILE A 34 -21.60 55.21 -34.94
N LEU A 35 -21.11 54.05 -35.39
CA LEU A 35 -20.38 53.92 -36.64
C LEU A 35 -21.22 54.35 -37.86
N LEU A 36 -22.49 53.93 -37.92
CA LEU A 36 -23.43 54.33 -38.97
C LEU A 36 -23.64 55.86 -39.02
N ILE A 37 -23.75 56.50 -37.85
CA ILE A 37 -23.89 57.95 -37.73
C ILE A 37 -22.58 58.68 -38.09
N HIS A 38 -21.41 58.10 -37.77
CA HIS A 38 -20.11 58.70 -38.07
C HIS A 38 -19.71 58.58 -39.55
N LEU A 39 -20.08 57.49 -40.23
CA LEU A 39 -19.81 57.27 -41.66
C LEU A 39 -20.75 58.04 -42.59
N MET A 40 -21.72 58.80 -42.06
CA MET A 40 -22.67 59.58 -42.85
C MET A 40 -22.03 60.81 -43.52
N PRO A 41 -22.25 61.02 -44.84
CA PRO A 41 -22.05 62.32 -45.47
C PRO A 41 -22.86 63.42 -44.79
N LYS A 42 -22.40 64.68 -44.88
CA LYS A 42 -23.12 65.84 -44.30
C LYS A 42 -24.38 66.25 -45.08
N THR A 43 -24.65 65.63 -46.22
CA THR A 43 -25.83 65.88 -47.07
C THR A 43 -26.39 64.54 -47.55
N ASN A 44 -27.62 64.21 -47.14
CA ASN A 44 -28.28 62.94 -47.46
C ASN A 44 -29.71 63.17 -47.93
N THR A 45 -30.24 62.26 -48.75
CA THR A 45 -31.62 62.36 -49.25
C THR A 45 -32.63 62.07 -48.13
N ALA A 46 -33.88 62.54 -48.28
CA ALA A 46 -34.94 62.27 -47.32
C ALA A 46 -35.18 60.76 -47.11
N ILE A 47 -35.07 59.95 -48.19
CA ILE A 47 -35.21 58.49 -48.14
C ILE A 47 -34.11 57.86 -47.28
N THR A 48 -32.87 58.35 -47.39
CA THR A 48 -31.74 57.92 -46.57
C THR A 48 -32.01 58.18 -45.09
N TRP A 49 -32.50 59.39 -44.76
CA TRP A 49 -32.88 59.74 -43.38
C TRP A 49 -34.05 58.89 -42.85
N SER A 50 -35.06 58.58 -43.65
CA SER A 50 -36.14 57.67 -43.25
C SER A 50 -35.65 56.25 -42.96
N LEU A 51 -34.71 55.73 -43.76
CA LEU A 51 -34.09 54.41 -43.51
C LEU A 51 -33.33 54.41 -42.18
N ILE A 52 -32.56 55.47 -41.91
CA ILE A 52 -31.72 55.59 -40.71
C ILE A 52 -32.55 55.84 -39.45
N SER A 53 -33.62 56.62 -39.54
CA SER A 53 -34.60 56.74 -38.45
C SER A 53 -35.20 55.36 -38.11
N LYS A 54 -35.57 54.56 -39.11
CA LYS A 54 -36.08 53.20 -38.89
C LYS A 54 -35.04 52.27 -38.22
N THR A 55 -33.76 52.34 -38.59
CA THR A 55 -32.72 51.55 -37.92
C THR A 55 -32.39 52.07 -36.51
N LEU A 56 -32.46 53.38 -36.28
CA LEU A 56 -32.31 53.98 -34.95
C LEU A 56 -33.42 53.50 -34.00
N HIS A 57 -34.68 53.56 -34.43
CA HIS A 57 -35.84 53.11 -33.65
C HIS A 57 -35.92 51.59 -33.43
N SER A 58 -35.14 50.79 -34.15
CA SER A 58 -35.00 49.34 -33.90
C SER A 58 -33.76 48.98 -33.07
N SER A 59 -33.03 49.98 -32.58
CA SER A 59 -31.86 49.82 -31.70
C SER A 59 -32.19 50.17 -30.24
N LEU A 60 -31.24 49.97 -29.32
CA LEU A 60 -31.36 50.37 -27.91
C LEU A 60 -31.21 51.89 -27.67
N TRP A 61 -30.85 52.67 -28.70
CA TRP A 61 -30.57 54.11 -28.55
C TRP A 61 -31.76 55.00 -28.15
N PRO A 62 -33.01 54.80 -28.62
CA PRO A 62 -34.15 55.61 -28.18
C PRO A 62 -34.38 55.48 -26.67
N THR A 63 -34.30 54.25 -26.14
CA THR A 63 -34.47 53.94 -24.72
C THR A 63 -33.34 54.51 -23.86
N ILE A 64 -32.10 54.56 -24.37
CA ILE A 64 -30.95 55.16 -23.66
C ILE A 64 -31.00 56.69 -23.68
N LEU A 65 -31.50 57.28 -24.76
CA LEU A 65 -31.61 58.74 -24.93
C LEU A 65 -32.95 59.33 -24.42
N SER A 66 -33.85 58.49 -23.89
CA SER A 66 -35.23 58.86 -23.55
C SER A 66 -35.98 59.54 -24.71
N ALA A 67 -35.70 59.12 -25.94
CA ALA A 67 -36.07 59.78 -27.19
C ALA A 67 -37.08 58.96 -28.01
N ASP A 68 -38.10 58.42 -27.34
CA ASP A 68 -39.18 57.68 -27.99
C ASP A 68 -40.07 58.60 -28.83
N SER A 69 -40.16 58.32 -30.13
CA SER A 69 -40.82 59.16 -31.14
C SER A 69 -42.35 59.01 -31.17
N SER A 70 -42.99 58.83 -30.02
CA SER A 70 -44.45 58.74 -29.88
C SER A 70 -44.94 59.74 -28.84
N SER A 71 -45.74 60.72 -29.25
CA SER A 71 -46.48 61.54 -28.29
C SER A 71 -47.45 60.65 -27.50
N SER A 72 -47.46 60.81 -26.18
CA SER A 72 -48.01 59.83 -25.24
C SER A 72 -49.53 59.90 -25.06
N GLU A 73 -50.29 60.19 -26.13
CA GLU A 73 -51.75 60.41 -26.03
C GLU A 73 -52.61 59.19 -26.42
N ILE A 74 -52.21 58.37 -27.40
CA ILE A 74 -52.99 57.19 -27.82
C ILE A 74 -52.09 55.96 -28.02
N SER A 75 -51.71 55.33 -26.90
CA SER A 75 -51.05 54.02 -26.87
C SER A 75 -51.76 53.11 -25.88
N GLY A 76 -52.34 52.00 -26.35
CA GLY A 76 -53.08 51.06 -25.50
C GLY A 76 -52.14 50.37 -24.50
N ALA A 77 -52.50 50.35 -23.22
CA ALA A 77 -51.64 49.93 -22.11
C ALA A 77 -50.94 48.56 -22.33
N ILE A 78 -51.60 47.63 -23.03
CA ILE A 78 -51.05 46.31 -23.39
C ILE A 78 -49.72 46.44 -24.16
N VAL A 79 -49.59 47.39 -25.10
CA VAL A 79 -48.37 47.56 -25.92
C VAL A 79 -47.20 48.03 -25.06
N SER A 80 -47.44 48.96 -24.14
CA SER A 80 -46.44 49.42 -23.16
C SER A 80 -46.00 48.27 -22.25
N ILE A 81 -46.96 47.54 -21.66
CA ILE A 81 -46.69 46.38 -20.79
C ILE A 81 -45.87 45.30 -21.51
N VAL A 82 -46.18 44.99 -22.77
CA VAL A 82 -45.41 44.02 -23.58
C VAL A 82 -43.98 44.51 -23.82
N SER A 83 -43.76 45.79 -24.10
CA SER A 83 -42.42 46.36 -24.29
C SER A 83 -41.54 46.26 -23.03
N TYR A 84 -42.12 46.60 -21.87
CA TYR A 84 -41.45 46.42 -20.57
C TYR A 84 -41.19 44.95 -20.24
N LEU A 85 -42.11 44.03 -20.56
CA LEU A 85 -41.93 42.60 -20.33
C LEU A 85 -40.83 41.97 -21.19
N LEU A 86 -40.72 42.34 -22.48
CA LEU A 86 -39.60 41.88 -23.32
C LEU A 86 -38.26 42.40 -22.78
N SER A 87 -38.21 43.66 -22.36
CA SER A 87 -37.01 44.29 -21.80
C SER A 87 -36.59 43.64 -20.48
N ALA A 88 -37.54 43.31 -19.60
CA ALA A 88 -37.28 42.57 -18.37
C ALA A 88 -36.81 41.13 -18.64
N ALA A 89 -37.39 40.45 -19.63
CA ALA A 89 -37.04 39.08 -19.98
C ALA A 89 -35.59 38.95 -20.50
N THR A 90 -35.11 39.88 -21.34
CA THR A 90 -33.73 39.84 -21.84
C THR A 90 -32.70 40.07 -20.72
N ILE A 91 -32.99 40.98 -19.79
CA ILE A 91 -32.17 41.19 -18.57
C ILE A 91 -32.14 39.91 -17.71
N LEU A 92 -33.29 39.26 -17.51
CA LEU A 92 -33.40 38.07 -16.68
C LEU A 92 -32.64 36.87 -17.28
N VAL A 93 -32.68 36.69 -18.62
CA VAL A 93 -31.86 35.70 -19.34
C VAL A 93 -30.36 35.98 -19.19
N ALA A 94 -29.93 37.24 -19.32
CA ALA A 94 -28.53 37.62 -19.12
C ALA A 94 -28.03 37.33 -17.68
N VAL A 95 -28.83 37.68 -16.68
CA VAL A 95 -28.54 37.40 -15.25
C VAL A 95 -28.50 35.89 -14.99
N ALA A 96 -29.43 35.11 -15.55
CA ALA A 96 -29.43 33.66 -15.42
C ALA A 96 -28.17 33.02 -16.02
N GLY A 97 -27.72 33.48 -17.20
CA GLY A 97 -26.50 33.01 -17.86
C GLY A 97 -25.21 33.27 -17.05
N ILE A 98 -25.20 34.30 -16.21
CA ILE A 98 -24.08 34.63 -15.30
C ILE A 98 -24.13 33.78 -14.03
N LEU A 99 -25.32 33.59 -13.44
CA LEU A 99 -25.49 32.94 -12.14
C LEU A 99 -25.53 31.41 -12.19
N LEU A 100 -26.18 30.80 -13.19
CA LEU A 100 -26.38 29.34 -13.25
C LEU A 100 -25.09 28.51 -13.21
N PRO A 101 -23.96 28.90 -13.86
CA PRO A 101 -22.71 28.13 -13.79
C PRO A 101 -22.09 28.05 -12.39
N SER A 102 -22.45 28.95 -11.46
CA SER A 102 -21.83 29.04 -10.14
C SER A 102 -22.13 27.83 -9.23
N GLY A 103 -23.16 27.04 -9.53
CA GLY A 103 -23.56 25.87 -8.74
C GLY A 103 -22.70 24.62 -8.94
N LEU A 104 -21.84 24.56 -9.97
CA LEU A 104 -20.97 23.40 -10.23
C LEU A 104 -19.72 23.44 -9.33
N GLY A 105 -19.91 23.17 -8.04
CA GLY A 105 -18.83 23.15 -7.04
C GLY A 105 -17.84 21.99 -7.23
N ASN A 106 -18.34 20.80 -7.57
CA ASN A 106 -17.54 19.59 -7.74
C ASN A 106 -17.78 18.97 -9.12
N GLY A 107 -16.78 19.05 -10.01
CA GLY A 107 -16.73 18.22 -11.21
C GLY A 107 -16.26 16.80 -10.87
N PRO A 108 -16.53 15.79 -11.72
CA PRO A 108 -15.91 14.47 -11.56
C PRO A 108 -14.39 14.59 -11.68
N LEU A 109 -13.66 13.75 -10.94
CA LEU A 109 -12.20 13.67 -11.03
C LEU A 109 -11.80 13.27 -12.45
N ILE A 110 -11.31 14.24 -13.23
CA ILE A 110 -10.77 13.98 -14.57
C ILE A 110 -9.50 13.12 -14.39
N PRO A 111 -9.39 11.95 -15.04
CA PRO A 111 -8.16 11.18 -15.04
C PRO A 111 -7.04 12.00 -15.68
N ALA A 112 -6.13 12.52 -14.84
CA ALA A 112 -4.91 13.14 -15.33
C ALA A 112 -4.02 12.08 -15.99
N GLU A 113 -3.23 12.47 -16.98
CA GLU A 113 -2.22 11.59 -17.57
C GLU A 113 -1.29 11.02 -16.49
N PHE A 114 -0.85 9.77 -16.65
CA PHE A 114 0.02 9.08 -15.69
C PHE A 114 1.37 9.80 -15.52
N ARG A 115 1.41 10.74 -14.57
CA ARG A 115 2.59 11.52 -14.24
C ARG A 115 3.47 10.72 -13.28
N LEU A 116 4.75 10.58 -13.62
CA LEU A 116 5.75 10.14 -12.66
C LEU A 116 5.90 11.21 -11.55
N VAL A 117 5.54 10.84 -10.32
CA VAL A 117 5.64 11.68 -9.13
C VAL A 117 6.70 11.09 -8.21
N ASN A 118 7.64 11.92 -7.76
CA ASN A 118 8.63 11.49 -6.76
C ASN A 118 7.89 11.18 -5.44
N ALA A 119 8.10 9.98 -4.91
CA ALA A 119 7.69 9.67 -3.55
C ALA A 119 8.74 10.14 -2.54
N GLU A 120 8.30 10.53 -1.35
CA GLU A 120 9.15 11.01 -0.25
C GLU A 120 8.83 10.24 1.03
N TYR A 121 9.84 10.03 1.87
CA TYR A 121 9.67 9.41 3.19
C TYR A 121 9.02 10.42 4.14
N ILE A 122 7.91 10.03 4.78
CA ILE A 122 7.30 10.80 5.86
C ILE A 122 7.74 10.21 7.20
N PRO A 123 8.39 10.98 8.09
CA PRO A 123 8.69 10.50 9.44
C PRO A 123 7.41 10.28 10.23
N ASP A 124 7.35 9.18 10.99
CA ASP A 124 6.34 8.98 12.01
C ASP A 124 6.78 9.66 13.32
N ASN A 125 5.82 10.15 14.10
CA ASN A 125 6.00 10.79 15.40
C ASN A 125 5.32 9.98 16.53
N SER A 126 4.99 8.70 16.28
CA SER A 126 4.46 7.77 17.27
C SER A 126 5.53 7.26 18.26
N PRO A 127 5.14 6.69 19.41
CA PRO A 127 6.05 5.96 20.31
C PRO A 127 6.89 4.87 19.61
N LEU A 128 6.37 4.24 18.54
CA LEU A 128 7.12 3.27 17.74
C LEU A 128 8.34 3.92 17.06
N ALA A 129 8.19 5.13 16.53
CA ALA A 129 9.29 5.85 15.85
C ALA A 129 10.39 6.27 16.83
N TYR A 130 10.01 6.72 18.03
CA TYR A 130 10.98 7.06 19.10
C TYR A 130 11.75 5.86 19.65
N SER A 131 11.28 4.64 19.43
CA SER A 131 11.88 3.41 19.93
C SER A 131 12.61 2.58 18.86
N THR A 132 12.44 2.90 17.58
CA THR A 132 13.20 2.33 16.46
C THR A 132 14.70 2.68 16.57
N THR A 133 15.59 1.68 16.39
CA THR A 133 17.04 1.90 16.46
C THR A 133 17.54 2.88 15.38
N PRO A 134 18.22 3.99 15.74
CA PRO A 134 18.84 4.91 14.77
C PRO A 134 19.94 4.24 13.93
N ASN A 135 20.30 4.84 12.79
CA ASN A 135 21.31 4.33 11.86
C ASN A 135 21.01 2.93 11.27
N ARG A 136 19.74 2.70 10.89
CA ARG A 136 19.24 1.54 10.13
C ARG A 136 20.20 1.01 9.02
N PRO A 137 20.92 1.83 8.23
CA PRO A 137 21.83 1.33 7.19
C PRO A 137 23.02 0.51 7.69
N GLN A 138 23.29 0.49 9.00
CA GLN A 138 24.34 -0.33 9.63
C GLN A 138 23.83 -1.71 10.10
N PHE A 139 22.53 -2.02 9.92
CA PHE A 139 21.98 -3.34 10.22
C PHE A 139 22.54 -4.39 9.25
N VAL A 140 23.28 -5.37 9.77
CA VAL A 140 23.84 -6.48 8.99
C VAL A 140 22.90 -7.68 9.10
N TYR A 141 22.27 -8.05 7.98
CA TYR A 141 21.59 -9.34 7.87
C TYR A 141 22.62 -10.47 8.03
N GLY A 142 22.38 -11.37 8.98
CA GLY A 142 23.20 -12.53 9.19
C GLY A 142 22.46 -13.58 10.01
N ARG A 143 22.95 -14.81 9.97
CA ARG A 143 22.36 -15.96 10.65
C ARG A 143 23.34 -16.55 11.64
N ARG A 144 22.86 -16.89 12.83
CA ARG A 144 23.54 -17.91 13.64
C ARG A 144 23.19 -19.28 13.08
N ARG A 145 24.14 -20.20 13.17
CA ARG A 145 23.89 -21.64 13.07
C ARG A 145 24.15 -22.26 14.44
N TYR A 146 23.20 -23.04 14.94
CA TYR A 146 23.36 -23.80 16.18
C TYR A 146 23.91 -25.20 15.87
N TYR A 147 24.53 -25.85 16.86
CA TYR A 147 24.99 -27.23 16.73
C TYR A 147 23.87 -28.19 17.16
N ALA A 148 23.63 -29.26 16.40
CA ALA A 148 22.76 -30.34 16.83
C ALA A 148 23.39 -31.14 17.99
N GLY A 149 23.26 -30.64 19.22
CA GLY A 149 23.72 -31.29 20.44
C GLY A 149 24.56 -30.42 21.41
N ASP A 150 24.81 -29.14 21.11
CA ASP A 150 25.33 -28.20 22.10
C ASP A 150 24.45 -26.93 22.19
N SER A 151 24.48 -26.28 23.35
CA SER A 151 23.75 -25.03 23.63
C SER A 151 24.67 -23.79 23.67
N TRP A 152 25.93 -23.95 23.23
CA TRP A 152 27.00 -22.96 23.36
C TRP A 152 27.96 -22.93 22.15
N GLY A 153 27.54 -23.49 21.02
CA GLY A 153 28.35 -23.67 19.82
C GLY A 153 28.94 -22.38 19.26
N GLY A 154 30.23 -22.43 18.95
CA GLY A 154 30.94 -21.32 18.32
C GLY A 154 30.47 -21.04 16.88
N PRO A 155 30.76 -19.85 16.33
CA PRO A 155 30.27 -19.42 15.03
C PRO A 155 30.70 -20.36 13.90
N GLN A 156 29.72 -20.99 13.25
CA GLN A 156 29.91 -21.77 12.03
C GLN A 156 29.47 -21.01 10.79
N ALA A 157 30.09 -21.31 9.66
CA ALA A 157 29.66 -20.85 8.34
C ALA A 157 28.21 -21.22 8.03
N CYS A 158 27.48 -20.24 7.50
CA CYS A 158 26.20 -20.50 6.84
C CYS A 158 26.39 -21.30 5.54
N PRO A 159 25.40 -22.12 5.13
CA PRO A 159 25.40 -22.78 3.82
C PRO A 159 25.68 -21.80 2.67
N GLY A 160 26.52 -22.24 1.72
CA GLY A 160 26.94 -21.43 0.56
C GLY A 160 28.01 -20.36 0.84
N ASN A 161 28.40 -20.11 2.11
CA ASN A 161 29.48 -19.19 2.43
C ASN A 161 30.86 -19.87 2.36
N LYS A 162 31.88 -19.14 1.89
CA LYS A 162 33.29 -19.58 1.82
C LYS A 162 34.12 -19.20 3.05
N LYS A 163 33.61 -18.33 3.93
CA LYS A 163 34.25 -17.93 5.20
C LYS A 163 33.82 -18.92 6.30
N PRO A 164 34.74 -19.69 6.92
CA PRO A 164 34.38 -20.77 7.86
C PRO A 164 33.68 -20.31 9.15
N ASN A 165 33.83 -19.04 9.52
CA ASN A 165 33.34 -18.47 10.79
C ASN A 165 32.32 -17.34 10.58
N ALA A 166 31.67 -17.25 9.40
CA ALA A 166 30.81 -16.09 9.07
C ALA A 166 29.30 -16.42 9.11
N SER A 167 28.57 -15.55 9.81
CA SER A 167 27.11 -15.45 9.82
C SER A 167 26.51 -14.83 8.55
N GLU A 168 27.34 -14.30 7.64
CA GLU A 168 26.88 -13.68 6.39
C GLU A 168 26.12 -14.68 5.50
N ILE A 169 24.97 -14.25 4.98
CA ILE A 169 24.16 -14.99 4.01
C ILE A 169 24.96 -15.16 2.70
N ALA A 170 24.86 -16.33 2.05
CA ALA A 170 25.55 -16.59 0.78
C ALA A 170 25.10 -15.58 -0.31
N PRO A 171 26.04 -14.95 -1.07
CA PRO A 171 25.68 -13.92 -2.05
C PRO A 171 24.67 -14.35 -3.12
N SER A 172 24.67 -15.62 -3.53
CA SER A 172 23.68 -16.17 -4.46
C SER A 172 22.27 -16.23 -3.87
N LEU A 173 22.12 -16.56 -2.58
CA LEU A 173 20.82 -16.50 -1.91
C LEU A 173 20.35 -15.05 -1.78
N VAL A 174 21.27 -14.10 -1.52
CA VAL A 174 20.94 -12.66 -1.51
C VAL A 174 20.46 -12.21 -2.90
N GLU A 175 21.16 -12.60 -3.99
CA GLU A 175 20.74 -12.27 -5.36
C GLU A 175 19.37 -12.88 -5.73
N ASN A 176 19.16 -14.15 -5.39
CA ASN A 176 17.89 -14.84 -5.65
C ASN A 176 16.72 -14.17 -4.91
N PHE A 177 16.86 -13.93 -3.60
CA PHE A 177 15.80 -13.38 -2.75
C PHE A 177 15.65 -11.85 -2.82
N ASN A 178 16.61 -11.11 -3.39
CA ASN A 178 16.50 -9.68 -3.70
C ASN A 178 16.01 -9.42 -5.14
N SER A 179 15.56 -10.46 -5.85
CA SER A 179 15.00 -10.33 -7.22
C SER A 179 13.62 -9.66 -7.27
N THR A 180 12.90 -9.59 -6.13
CA THR A 180 11.64 -8.84 -6.01
C THR A 180 11.58 -8.08 -4.68
N PRO A 181 10.82 -6.98 -4.58
CA PRO A 181 10.67 -6.21 -3.34
C PRO A 181 9.78 -6.90 -2.27
N HIS A 182 9.32 -8.13 -2.52
CA HIS A 182 8.50 -8.93 -1.60
C HIS A 182 9.24 -10.17 -1.10
N GLY A 183 10.57 -10.07 -1.02
CA GLY A 183 11.47 -11.06 -0.45
C GLY A 183 11.69 -10.91 1.07
N PRO A 184 12.50 -11.78 1.68
CA PRO A 184 12.83 -11.76 3.11
C PRO A 184 13.56 -10.48 3.55
N PHE A 185 14.16 -9.75 2.62
CA PHE A 185 14.87 -8.50 2.89
C PHE A 185 13.95 -7.27 2.96
N ALA A 186 12.63 -7.42 2.76
CA ALA A 186 11.64 -6.36 2.89
C ALA A 186 11.31 -6.03 4.37
N MET A 187 11.79 -6.82 5.32
CA MET A 187 11.48 -6.72 6.75
C MET A 187 12.74 -6.68 7.61
N GLN A 188 12.69 -5.89 8.69
CA GLN A 188 13.72 -5.84 9.73
C GLN A 188 13.06 -5.80 11.11
N TYR A 189 13.84 -6.07 12.16
CA TYR A 189 13.42 -5.77 13.53
C TYR A 189 13.33 -4.25 13.76
N ARG A 190 12.35 -3.79 14.53
CA ARG A 190 12.22 -2.39 14.94
C ARG A 190 13.41 -1.94 15.79
N ARG A 191 13.80 -2.81 16.72
CA ARG A 191 14.98 -2.64 17.58
C ARG A 191 16.04 -3.67 17.21
N PHE A 192 17.30 -3.24 17.20
CA PHE A 192 18.46 -4.11 17.13
C PHE A 192 19.60 -3.48 17.93
N PHE A 193 20.52 -4.31 18.41
CA PHE A 193 21.71 -3.87 19.14
C PHE A 193 22.99 -4.25 18.38
N PRO A 194 24.11 -3.51 18.53
CA PRO A 194 25.40 -4.03 18.10
C PRO A 194 25.74 -5.26 18.95
N GLY A 195 25.91 -6.42 18.33
CA GLY A 195 26.29 -7.64 19.03
C GLY A 195 27.73 -7.61 19.54
N LEU A 196 28.04 -8.42 20.56
CA LEU A 196 29.36 -8.40 21.22
C LEU A 196 30.52 -8.83 20.31
N ASN A 197 30.22 -9.54 19.22
CA ASN A 197 31.17 -9.95 18.19
C ASN A 197 30.47 -9.89 16.82
N PRO A 198 30.70 -8.89 15.95
CA PRO A 198 29.94 -8.71 14.70
C PRO A 198 30.08 -9.84 13.67
N VAL A 199 30.97 -10.82 13.93
CA VAL A 199 31.21 -12.00 13.10
C VAL A 199 30.32 -13.19 13.52
N SER A 200 30.04 -13.34 14.82
CA SER A 200 29.20 -14.41 15.41
C SER A 200 27.83 -13.94 15.87
N ASP A 201 27.68 -12.62 16.06
CA ASP A 201 26.52 -11.93 16.59
C ASP A 201 26.34 -10.61 15.79
N PRO A 202 25.89 -10.69 14.52
CA PRO A 202 25.91 -9.54 13.59
C PRO A 202 24.98 -8.40 14.03
N SER A 203 23.94 -8.71 14.80
CA SER A 203 23.21 -7.75 15.63
C SER A 203 22.65 -8.48 16.85
N GLY A 204 22.96 -8.01 18.06
CA GLY A 204 22.50 -8.60 19.31
C GLY A 204 20.98 -8.69 19.38
N ALA A 205 20.51 -9.79 19.97
CA ALA A 205 19.10 -10.19 19.99
C ALA A 205 18.21 -9.08 20.61
N PRO A 206 17.13 -8.65 19.93
CA PRO A 206 16.09 -7.86 20.57
C PRO A 206 15.10 -8.78 21.32
N ASP A 207 14.78 -8.42 22.56
CA ASP A 207 13.68 -9.06 23.29
C ASP A 207 12.33 -8.64 22.68
N VAL A 208 11.37 -9.59 22.68
CA VAL A 208 10.00 -9.31 22.25
C VAL A 208 9.38 -8.32 23.23
N SER A 209 9.04 -7.14 22.73
CA SER A 209 8.57 -6.02 23.55
C SER A 209 7.35 -5.33 22.92
N VAL A 210 6.52 -4.72 23.76
CA VAL A 210 5.40 -3.86 23.32
C VAL A 210 5.70 -2.44 23.76
N LEU A 211 5.72 -1.55 22.78
CA LEU A 211 6.10 -0.14 22.85
C LEU A 211 4.84 0.74 22.77
N GLN A 212 3.83 0.26 22.04
CA GLN A 212 2.46 0.76 22.05
C GLN A 212 1.51 -0.42 21.77
N SER A 213 0.52 -0.62 22.64
CA SER A 213 -0.56 -1.58 22.40
C SER A 213 -1.57 -1.01 21.39
N PHE A 214 -1.84 -1.76 20.33
CA PHE A 214 -2.89 -1.49 19.34
C PHE A 214 -4.04 -2.50 19.44
N ILE A 215 -3.95 -3.52 20.30
CA ILE A 215 -4.89 -4.66 20.34
C ILE A 215 -6.35 -4.27 20.57
N LEU A 216 -6.62 -3.10 21.17
CA LEU A 216 -7.98 -2.57 21.34
C LEU A 216 -8.60 -2.02 20.04
N ARG A 217 -7.79 -1.63 19.05
CA ARG A 217 -8.23 -1.11 17.74
C ARG A 217 -8.95 -2.18 16.90
N ASN A 218 -9.79 -1.72 15.97
CA ASN A 218 -10.57 -2.57 15.05
C ASN A 218 -10.40 -2.16 13.57
N ASP A 219 -9.43 -1.29 13.28
CA ASP A 219 -9.24 -0.62 12.00
C ASP A 219 -7.86 -0.90 11.37
N THR A 220 -7.72 -0.59 10.08
CA THR A 220 -6.45 -0.65 9.34
C THR A 220 -5.77 0.72 9.35
N PHE A 221 -4.49 0.79 9.70
CA PHE A 221 -3.76 2.06 9.84
C PHE A 221 -2.28 1.93 9.48
N ALA A 222 -1.65 3.06 9.14
CA ALA A 222 -0.21 3.14 8.92
C ALA A 222 0.54 3.53 10.23
N VAL A 223 1.72 2.94 10.42
CA VAL A 223 2.72 3.34 11.42
C VAL A 223 4.11 3.33 10.77
N GLU A 224 5.15 3.69 11.50
CA GLU A 224 6.52 3.61 10.99
C GLU A 224 6.86 2.23 10.40
N GLY A 225 7.13 2.22 9.09
CA GLY A 225 7.46 1.10 8.21
C GLY A 225 6.41 0.00 8.06
N LEU A 226 5.20 0.15 8.60
CA LEU A 226 4.17 -0.90 8.54
C LEU A 226 2.79 -0.34 8.23
N ILE A 227 1.97 -1.21 7.64
CA ILE A 227 0.52 -1.08 7.60
C ILE A 227 -0.02 -2.20 8.48
N VAL A 228 -0.84 -1.87 9.47
CA VAL A 228 -1.33 -2.82 10.48
C VAL A 228 -2.84 -2.90 10.35
N ASP A 229 -3.35 -4.12 10.27
CA ASP A 229 -4.79 -4.41 10.25
C ASP A 229 -5.16 -5.08 11.58
N MET A 230 -5.89 -4.36 12.43
CA MET A 230 -6.40 -4.87 13.71
C MET A 230 -7.90 -5.25 13.62
N SER A 231 -8.44 -5.42 12.41
CA SER A 231 -9.78 -5.99 12.25
C SER A 231 -9.80 -7.44 12.75
N PRO A 232 -10.84 -7.90 13.49
CA PRO A 232 -10.88 -9.28 13.98
C PRO A 232 -10.97 -10.34 12.86
N THR A 233 -11.46 -9.96 11.68
CA THR A 233 -11.72 -10.89 10.57
C THR A 233 -10.51 -11.13 9.67
N HIS A 234 -9.66 -10.12 9.45
CA HIS A 234 -8.49 -10.20 8.56
C HIS A 234 -7.25 -9.54 9.18
N PRO A 235 -6.86 -9.82 10.43
CA PRO A 235 -5.73 -9.13 11.05
C PRO A 235 -4.39 -9.41 10.32
N GLY A 236 -3.38 -8.58 10.55
CA GLY A 236 -2.01 -8.83 10.11
C GLY A 236 -1.16 -7.58 9.86
N VAL A 237 0.04 -7.78 9.32
CA VAL A 237 1.01 -6.70 9.05
C VAL A 237 1.51 -6.71 7.61
N GLY A 238 1.48 -5.55 6.97
CA GLY A 238 2.08 -5.28 5.65
C GLY A 238 3.39 -4.51 5.77
N PHE A 239 4.47 -5.01 5.19
CA PHE A 239 5.78 -4.34 5.17
C PHE A 239 5.79 -3.21 4.13
N TRP A 240 5.93 -1.98 4.60
CA TRP A 240 5.78 -0.79 3.77
C TRP A 240 6.97 0.14 3.90
N ASN A 241 7.49 0.61 2.77
CA ASN A 241 8.71 1.43 2.72
C ASN A 241 8.46 2.90 3.16
N GLN A 242 7.22 3.23 3.58
CA GLN A 242 6.82 4.53 4.15
C GLN A 242 7.05 5.73 3.21
N THR A 243 6.90 5.48 1.91
CA THR A 243 7.06 6.47 0.84
C THR A 243 5.70 6.92 0.30
N LEU A 244 5.41 8.23 0.33
CA LEU A 244 4.18 8.79 -0.22
C LEU A 244 4.48 9.64 -1.47
N PRO A 245 3.66 9.56 -2.54
CA PRO A 245 3.75 10.49 -3.66
C PRO A 245 3.43 11.92 -3.22
N LYS A 246 4.15 12.92 -3.75
CA LYS A 246 3.84 14.33 -3.51
C LYS A 246 2.52 14.72 -4.20
N LEU A 247 1.44 14.78 -3.43
CA LEU A 247 0.07 15.09 -3.87
C LEU A 247 -0.43 16.40 -3.24
N PRO A 248 -0.21 17.58 -3.88
CA PRO A 248 -0.49 18.88 -3.26
C PRO A 248 -1.96 19.15 -2.91
N ASN A 249 -2.88 18.46 -3.59
CA ASN A 249 -4.33 18.64 -3.47
C ASN A 249 -5.02 17.42 -2.82
N GLY A 250 -4.24 16.57 -2.14
CA GLY A 250 -4.64 15.20 -1.83
C GLY A 250 -4.70 14.30 -3.06
N GLY A 251 -5.20 13.08 -2.89
CA GLY A 251 -5.38 12.11 -3.96
C GLY A 251 -5.43 10.66 -3.46
N THR A 252 -5.42 9.72 -4.41
CA THR A 252 -5.39 8.28 -4.16
C THR A 252 -4.27 7.61 -4.94
N TRP A 253 -3.67 6.56 -4.39
CA TRP A 253 -2.69 5.72 -5.08
C TRP A 253 -2.74 4.30 -4.51
N SER A 254 -2.19 3.35 -5.25
CA SER A 254 -2.08 1.95 -4.86
C SER A 254 -0.62 1.52 -4.75
N GLN A 255 -0.32 0.53 -3.90
CA GLN A 255 0.99 -0.10 -3.82
C GLN A 255 0.83 -1.57 -3.43
N ASP A 256 1.54 -2.47 -4.10
CA ASP A 256 1.61 -3.87 -3.69
C ASP A 256 2.57 -4.04 -2.51
N VAL A 257 2.12 -4.79 -1.50
CA VAL A 257 2.77 -4.93 -0.20
C VAL A 257 2.93 -6.41 0.13
N LEU A 258 4.09 -6.78 0.70
CA LEU A 258 4.27 -8.10 1.31
C LEU A 258 3.51 -8.11 2.64
N TRP A 259 2.49 -8.95 2.74
CA TRP A 259 1.60 -9.02 3.89
C TRP A 259 1.73 -10.36 4.63
N LEU A 260 1.81 -10.32 5.96
CA LEU A 260 1.78 -11.50 6.82
C LEU A 260 0.46 -11.56 7.60
N GLU A 261 -0.25 -12.67 7.40
CA GLU A 261 -1.55 -12.97 7.99
C GLU A 261 -1.36 -14.07 9.06
N PRO A 262 -1.75 -13.85 10.32
CA PRO A 262 -1.89 -14.94 11.29
C PRO A 262 -3.14 -15.74 10.96
N VAL A 263 -2.99 -17.05 10.83
CA VAL A 263 -4.08 -17.99 10.57
C VAL A 263 -4.13 -18.98 11.72
N THR A 264 -5.20 -18.94 12.49
CA THR A 264 -5.41 -19.79 13.67
C THR A 264 -6.71 -20.57 13.53
N ARG A 265 -6.73 -21.81 14.02
CA ARG A 265 -7.96 -22.54 14.32
C ARG A 265 -7.91 -23.07 15.75
N CYS A 266 -9.05 -23.03 16.43
CA CYS A 266 -9.23 -23.56 17.78
C CYS A 266 -10.29 -24.65 17.79
N ILE A 267 -10.18 -25.57 18.75
CA ILE A 267 -11.11 -26.66 19.02
C ILE A 267 -11.38 -26.64 20.53
N ASP A 268 -12.64 -26.46 20.91
CA ASP A 268 -13.11 -26.61 22.29
C ASP A 268 -12.78 -28.02 22.78
N THR A 269 -12.09 -28.13 23.92
CA THR A 269 -11.71 -29.43 24.50
C THR A 269 -12.87 -30.13 25.20
N GLN A 270 -14.04 -29.48 25.31
CA GLN A 270 -15.20 -29.89 26.12
C GLN A 270 -14.85 -30.02 27.62
N LEU A 271 -13.95 -29.15 28.09
CA LEU A 271 -13.58 -28.97 29.50
C LEU A 271 -13.73 -27.49 29.87
N THR A 272 -14.36 -27.19 31.01
CA THR A 272 -14.40 -25.84 31.59
C THR A 272 -13.68 -25.79 32.92
N LEU A 273 -13.07 -24.63 33.20
CA LEU A 273 -12.46 -24.28 34.47
C LEU A 273 -13.43 -23.35 35.22
N ASP A 274 -14.05 -23.87 36.27
CA ASP A 274 -15.12 -23.20 37.01
C ASP A 274 -14.60 -22.81 38.41
N TYR A 275 -14.79 -21.54 38.80
CA TYR A 275 -14.19 -20.96 40.02
C TYR A 275 -15.02 -19.83 40.65
N TYR A 276 -14.61 -19.44 41.87
CA TYR A 276 -15.29 -18.45 42.72
C TYR A 276 -14.28 -17.42 43.26
N THR A 277 -14.63 -16.12 43.18
CA THR A 277 -13.86 -15.05 43.83
C THR A 277 -14.10 -15.11 45.35
N PRO A 278 -13.07 -15.19 46.20
CA PRO A 278 -13.27 -15.24 47.66
C PRO A 278 -14.07 -14.04 48.18
N SER A 279 -14.83 -14.26 49.25
CA SER A 279 -15.58 -13.21 49.95
C SER A 279 -14.86 -12.62 51.16
N ASP A 280 -13.86 -13.33 51.70
CA ASP A 280 -13.47 -13.19 53.12
C ASP A 280 -12.01 -12.75 53.36
N ASP A 281 -11.16 -12.68 52.32
CA ASP A 281 -9.73 -12.33 52.45
C ASP A 281 -9.30 -11.33 51.37
N VAL A 282 -8.80 -10.17 51.82
CA VAL A 282 -8.35 -9.04 50.98
C VAL A 282 -6.82 -8.98 50.89
N ASP A 283 -6.10 -9.61 51.82
CA ASP A 283 -4.63 -9.55 51.88
C ASP A 283 -3.97 -10.55 50.91
N ASN A 284 -4.72 -11.54 50.40
CA ASN A 284 -4.25 -12.56 49.45
C ASN A 284 -4.91 -12.46 48.06
N LEU A 285 -4.58 -11.41 47.30
CA LEU A 285 -5.04 -11.12 45.91
C LEU A 285 -4.67 -12.17 44.82
N VAL A 286 -4.36 -13.42 45.20
CA VAL A 286 -3.89 -14.51 44.32
C VAL A 286 -4.76 -15.77 44.45
N GLY A 287 -5.61 -15.87 45.48
CA GLY A 287 -6.29 -17.11 45.86
C GLY A 287 -7.67 -17.33 45.21
N TYR A 288 -7.74 -17.76 43.95
CA TYR A 288 -9.00 -18.32 43.41
C TYR A 288 -9.40 -19.58 44.19
N SER A 289 -10.64 -19.62 44.68
CA SER A 289 -11.12 -20.68 45.58
C SER A 289 -12.08 -21.64 44.88
N ASN A 290 -12.10 -22.89 45.35
CA ASN A 290 -12.88 -24.00 44.78
C ASN A 290 -12.68 -24.20 43.26
N LEU A 291 -11.45 -24.00 42.79
CA LEU A 291 -11.07 -24.23 41.40
C LEU A 291 -11.40 -25.67 40.98
N SER A 292 -12.26 -25.82 39.97
CA SER A 292 -12.76 -27.11 39.52
C SER A 292 -12.70 -27.23 38.00
N LEU A 293 -12.45 -28.44 37.52
CA LEU A 293 -12.43 -28.78 36.09
C LEU A 293 -13.66 -29.64 35.78
N THR A 294 -14.57 -29.15 34.93
CA THR A 294 -15.82 -29.85 34.58
C THR A 294 -15.74 -30.47 33.20
N ASP A 295 -16.06 -31.77 33.12
CA ASP A 295 -16.13 -32.54 31.88
C ASP A 295 -17.49 -32.37 31.20
N HIS A 296 -17.53 -31.77 30.01
CA HIS A 296 -18.74 -31.66 29.17
C HIS A 296 -18.79 -32.73 28.08
N GLY A 297 -17.82 -33.65 28.04
CA GLY A 297 -17.64 -34.67 27.02
C GLY A 297 -16.19 -34.95 26.66
N GLY A 298 -15.27 -34.06 27.06
CA GLY A 298 -13.83 -34.09 26.75
C GLY A 298 -13.08 -35.31 27.31
N PHE A 299 -13.54 -35.91 28.40
CA PHE A 299 -12.97 -37.16 28.93
C PHE A 299 -13.79 -38.38 28.51
N VAL A 300 -15.11 -38.38 28.77
CA VAL A 300 -15.97 -39.53 28.51
C VAL A 300 -16.03 -39.93 27.02
N ASN A 301 -16.04 -38.96 26.09
CA ASN A 301 -16.09 -39.20 24.64
C ASN A 301 -14.71 -39.15 23.95
N LEU A 302 -13.62 -39.17 24.71
CA LEU A 302 -12.25 -39.04 24.18
C LEU A 302 -11.94 -40.12 23.12
N ALA A 303 -11.23 -39.77 22.05
CA ALA A 303 -10.94 -40.68 20.93
C ALA A 303 -10.11 -41.92 21.37
N HIS A 304 -10.49 -43.12 20.94
CA HIS A 304 -9.80 -44.37 21.32
C HIS A 304 -8.38 -44.51 20.77
N ASN A 305 -8.15 -44.03 19.55
CA ASN A 305 -6.84 -44.05 18.90
C ASN A 305 -6.23 -42.65 18.98
N ASN A 306 -4.89 -42.55 19.04
CA ASN A 306 -4.23 -41.26 18.86
C ASN A 306 -4.52 -40.73 17.44
N PRO A 307 -5.07 -39.52 17.29
CA PRO A 307 -5.27 -38.91 15.98
C PRO A 307 -3.91 -38.57 15.35
N THR A 308 -3.83 -38.67 14.03
CA THR A 308 -2.63 -38.31 13.26
C THR A 308 -2.89 -37.08 12.40
N SER A 309 -1.89 -36.20 12.30
CA SER A 309 -1.84 -35.10 11.36
C SER A 309 -1.11 -35.54 10.08
N ALA A 310 -1.65 -35.21 8.91
CA ALA A 310 -1.01 -35.54 7.63
C ALA A 310 0.11 -34.54 7.31
N ARG A 311 1.24 -35.01 6.76
CA ARG A 311 2.35 -34.15 6.30
C ARG A 311 2.06 -33.64 4.89
N THR A 312 1.36 -32.52 4.80
CA THR A 312 0.76 -31.99 3.56
C THR A 312 1.52 -30.82 2.92
N GLY A 313 2.71 -30.48 3.42
CA GLY A 313 3.49 -29.34 2.93
C GLY A 313 2.72 -28.03 3.10
N GLN A 314 2.37 -27.37 1.99
CA GLN A 314 1.63 -26.11 1.95
C GLN A 314 0.10 -26.26 2.11
N HIS A 315 -0.47 -27.46 2.01
CA HIS A 315 -1.90 -27.69 2.23
C HIS A 315 -2.22 -27.93 3.71
N VAL A 316 -2.05 -26.89 4.55
CA VAL A 316 -2.06 -27.04 6.01
C VAL A 316 -3.46 -27.08 6.60
N ASP A 317 -3.85 -28.25 7.11
CA ASP A 317 -5.04 -28.38 7.96
C ASP A 317 -4.69 -28.02 9.42
N LEU A 318 -5.01 -26.79 9.81
CA LEU A 318 -4.88 -26.31 11.20
C LEU A 318 -5.97 -26.89 12.12
N MET A 319 -7.14 -27.27 11.59
CA MET A 319 -8.26 -27.76 12.38
C MET A 319 -7.97 -29.18 12.89
N GLN A 320 -7.46 -30.07 12.03
CA GLN A 320 -6.99 -31.40 12.42
C GLN A 320 -5.82 -31.33 13.40
N ARG A 321 -4.94 -30.33 13.30
CA ARG A 321 -3.83 -30.13 14.26
C ARG A 321 -4.36 -29.69 15.63
N ALA A 322 -5.23 -28.69 15.67
CA ALA A 322 -5.91 -28.27 16.90
C ALA A 322 -6.66 -29.44 17.58
N TYR A 323 -7.32 -30.30 16.79
CA TYR A 323 -7.97 -31.53 17.26
C TYR A 323 -6.98 -32.57 17.82
N VAL A 324 -5.83 -32.78 17.17
CA VAL A 324 -4.74 -33.61 17.71
C VAL A 324 -4.29 -33.09 19.08
N GLY A 325 -4.08 -31.77 19.21
CA GLY A 325 -3.74 -31.14 20.49
C GLY A 325 -4.82 -31.33 21.56
N ALA A 326 -6.11 -31.23 21.20
CA ALA A 326 -7.23 -31.40 22.14
C ALA A 326 -7.27 -32.82 22.71
N VAL A 327 -7.18 -33.84 21.85
CA VAL A 327 -7.23 -35.25 22.26
C VAL A 327 -6.01 -35.61 23.12
N LEU A 328 -4.82 -35.11 22.78
CA LEU A 328 -3.62 -35.36 23.59
C LEU A 328 -3.69 -34.64 24.94
N ASN A 329 -4.08 -33.36 24.96
CA ASN A 329 -4.31 -32.61 26.20
C ASN A 329 -5.25 -33.36 27.15
N ASN A 330 -6.45 -33.70 26.69
CA ASN A 330 -7.46 -34.36 27.51
C ASN A 330 -6.97 -35.72 28.01
N ARG A 331 -6.27 -36.49 27.16
CA ARG A 331 -5.64 -37.76 27.57
C ARG A 331 -4.64 -37.55 28.72
N HIS A 332 -3.81 -36.51 28.66
CA HIS A 332 -2.80 -36.27 29.69
C HIS A 332 -3.39 -35.67 30.97
N VAL A 333 -4.42 -34.83 30.88
CA VAL A 333 -5.18 -34.34 32.05
C VAL A 333 -5.90 -35.49 32.76
N MET A 334 -6.54 -36.43 32.02
CA MET A 334 -7.11 -37.64 32.62
C MET A 334 -6.07 -38.47 33.37
N LEU A 335 -4.88 -38.66 32.79
CA LEU A 335 -3.78 -39.39 33.43
C LEU A 335 -3.27 -38.70 34.70
N ALA A 336 -3.13 -37.37 34.68
CA ALA A 336 -2.70 -36.59 35.84
C ALA A 336 -3.72 -36.63 37.00
N LEU A 337 -5.01 -36.62 36.67
CA LEU A 337 -6.11 -36.74 37.65
C LEU A 337 -6.43 -38.20 38.04
N ASN A 338 -5.74 -39.19 37.47
CA ASN A 338 -6.00 -40.63 37.64
C ASN A 338 -7.44 -41.06 37.29
N ILE A 339 -8.01 -40.47 36.23
CA ILE A 339 -9.38 -40.70 35.75
C ILE A 339 -9.37 -41.62 34.52
N THR A 340 -10.33 -42.55 34.45
CA THR A 340 -10.65 -43.33 33.25
C THR A 340 -11.98 -42.88 32.62
N ARG A 341 -12.22 -43.23 31.35
CA ARG A 341 -13.49 -42.91 30.65
C ARG A 341 -14.73 -43.51 31.30
N GLN A 342 -14.54 -44.62 32.02
CA GLN A 342 -15.61 -45.34 32.73
C GLN A 342 -15.93 -44.71 34.10
N SER A 343 -15.02 -43.89 34.62
CA SER A 343 -15.19 -43.12 35.86
C SER A 343 -15.52 -41.64 35.63
N SER A 344 -15.60 -41.20 34.37
CA SER A 344 -15.99 -39.85 33.96
C SER A 344 -17.41 -39.83 33.37
N SER A 345 -18.14 -38.74 33.58
CA SER A 345 -19.45 -38.49 32.98
C SER A 345 -19.59 -37.01 32.62
N ILE A 346 -20.46 -36.70 31.64
CA ILE A 346 -20.86 -35.32 31.33
C ILE A 346 -21.42 -34.66 32.59
N GLY A 347 -20.91 -33.48 32.94
CA GLY A 347 -21.23 -32.75 34.17
C GLY A 347 -20.43 -33.17 35.40
N ALA A 348 -19.39 -34.01 35.27
CA ALA A 348 -18.50 -34.35 36.38
C ALA A 348 -17.44 -33.25 36.60
N SER A 349 -17.45 -32.64 37.78
CA SER A 349 -16.47 -31.62 38.20
C SER A 349 -15.41 -32.21 39.13
N TYR A 350 -14.13 -31.97 38.83
CA TYR A 350 -12.98 -32.45 39.60
C TYR A 350 -12.27 -31.27 40.26
N LEU A 351 -12.13 -31.30 41.59
CA LEU A 351 -11.47 -30.24 42.34
C LEU A 351 -9.96 -30.26 42.10
N LEU A 352 -9.39 -29.13 41.69
CA LEU A 352 -7.96 -28.96 41.48
C LEU A 352 -7.30 -28.50 42.79
N HIS A 353 -6.77 -29.45 43.56
CA HIS A 353 -6.11 -29.14 44.83
C HIS A 353 -4.74 -28.47 44.63
N SER A 354 -4.63 -27.20 45.01
CA SER A 354 -3.41 -26.39 45.02
C SER A 354 -2.28 -26.90 45.93
N ASN A 355 -2.52 -27.95 46.72
CA ASN A 355 -1.73 -28.29 47.90
C ASN A 355 -0.97 -29.63 47.80
N GLN A 356 -0.89 -30.24 46.61
CA GLN A 356 0.01 -31.38 46.36
C GLN A 356 1.07 -30.99 45.32
N GLY A 357 2.29 -31.49 45.49
CA GLY A 357 3.44 -31.21 44.61
C GLY A 357 3.38 -31.84 43.22
N GLY A 358 2.19 -32.04 42.66
CA GLY A 358 1.97 -32.32 41.25
C GLY A 358 1.72 -31.00 40.53
N SER A 359 2.64 -30.60 39.66
CA SER A 359 2.66 -29.28 39.03
C SER A 359 1.56 -29.11 37.97
N ILE A 360 0.42 -28.55 38.36
CA ILE A 360 -0.38 -27.75 37.42
C ILE A 360 0.43 -26.48 37.17
N TYR A 361 1.03 -26.34 35.99
CA TYR A 361 1.92 -25.22 35.67
C TYR A 361 1.11 -23.95 35.35
N TRP A 362 0.54 -23.32 36.40
CA TRP A 362 0.05 -21.93 36.39
C TRP A 362 1.23 -20.93 36.32
N GLY A 363 2.15 -21.14 35.37
CA GLY A 363 3.38 -20.37 35.24
C GLY A 363 3.09 -18.95 34.78
N GLY A 364 2.94 -18.02 35.74
CA GLY A 364 2.50 -16.64 35.48
C GLY A 364 1.04 -16.51 35.00
N SER A 365 0.32 -17.62 34.84
CA SER A 365 -1.02 -17.65 34.22
C SER A 365 -2.11 -17.32 35.25
N THR A 366 -2.69 -16.14 35.15
CA THR A 366 -3.85 -15.72 35.96
C THR A 366 -5.14 -16.33 35.42
N VAL A 367 -5.83 -17.09 36.27
CA VAL A 367 -7.27 -17.35 36.10
C VAL A 367 -8.01 -16.00 36.16
N GLY A 368 -9.15 -15.87 35.49
CA GLY A 368 -9.82 -14.58 35.31
C GLY A 368 -9.19 -13.66 34.26
N GLY A 369 -8.13 -14.09 33.57
CA GLY A 369 -7.67 -13.54 32.30
C GLY A 369 -7.63 -14.62 31.22
N VAL A 370 -7.51 -14.24 29.95
CA VAL A 370 -7.12 -15.21 28.91
C VAL A 370 -5.68 -15.66 29.16
N SER A 371 -5.39 -16.92 28.89
CA SER A 371 -4.02 -17.44 29.03
C SER A 371 -3.72 -18.54 28.00
N SER A 372 -2.44 -18.69 27.68
CA SER A 372 -1.91 -19.72 26.79
C SER A 372 -0.96 -20.61 27.58
N PHE A 373 -1.01 -21.92 27.35
CA PHE A 373 -0.25 -22.91 28.11
C PHE A 373 0.15 -24.11 27.24
N PRO A 374 1.19 -24.87 27.65
CA PRO A 374 1.58 -26.10 26.98
C PRO A 374 0.43 -27.10 26.83
N ILE A 375 0.43 -27.83 25.70
CA ILE A 375 -0.35 -29.07 25.57
C ILE A 375 0.09 -30.01 26.68
N SER A 376 -0.82 -30.51 27.52
CA SER A 376 -0.48 -31.21 28.77
C SER A 376 0.16 -30.31 29.85
N TYR A 377 -0.51 -29.23 30.21
CA TYR A 377 -0.16 -28.27 31.29
C TYR A 377 -0.10 -28.82 32.73
N ILE A 378 -0.24 -30.14 32.90
CA ILE A 378 -0.09 -30.86 34.17
C ILE A 378 1.04 -31.92 34.09
N ASN A 379 1.76 -32.01 32.95
CA ASN A 379 2.86 -32.95 32.75
C ASN A 379 3.78 -32.52 31.60
N ASP A 380 4.93 -31.93 31.94
CA ASP A 380 5.93 -31.42 30.99
C ASP A 380 6.52 -32.50 30.08
N SER A 381 6.71 -33.73 30.59
CA SER A 381 7.26 -34.82 29.78
C SER A 381 6.35 -35.21 28.61
N ALA A 382 5.04 -34.99 28.78
CA ALA A 382 4.05 -35.19 27.73
C ALA A 382 3.87 -33.97 26.81
N TYR A 383 4.32 -32.78 27.21
CA TYR A 383 4.23 -31.56 26.38
C TYR A 383 5.08 -31.68 25.12
N TYR A 384 6.35 -32.08 25.22
CA TYR A 384 7.25 -32.13 24.05
C TYR A 384 6.75 -33.08 22.96
N GLU A 385 6.34 -34.31 23.32
CA GLU A 385 5.71 -35.27 22.41
C GLU A 385 4.42 -34.72 21.80
N SER A 386 3.53 -34.16 22.63
CA SER A 386 2.24 -33.64 22.16
C SER A 386 2.40 -32.40 21.25
N LYS A 387 3.39 -31.55 21.55
CA LYS A 387 3.76 -30.40 20.73
C LYS A 387 4.30 -30.87 19.38
N MET A 388 5.24 -31.82 19.33
CA MET A 388 5.75 -32.37 18.07
C MET A 388 4.65 -33.03 17.22
N LEU A 389 3.71 -33.74 17.82
CA LEU A 389 2.58 -34.37 17.10
C LEU A 389 1.61 -33.33 16.49
N CYS A 390 1.40 -32.20 17.15
CA CYS A 390 0.58 -31.09 16.63
C CYS A 390 1.33 -30.20 15.63
N ARG A 391 2.59 -29.83 15.93
CA ARG A 391 3.55 -29.15 15.03
C ARG A 391 3.82 -29.97 13.76
N GLY A 392 3.67 -31.30 13.81
CA GLY A 392 3.85 -32.23 12.69
C GLY A 392 5.32 -32.43 12.26
N HIS A 393 6.24 -31.83 13.01
CA HIS A 393 7.69 -31.85 12.86
C HIS A 393 8.32 -31.87 14.26
N GLY A 394 9.62 -32.11 14.31
CA GLY A 394 10.45 -31.91 15.49
C GLY A 394 11.81 -31.34 15.08
N ASP A 395 12.63 -31.02 16.05
CA ASP A 395 13.88 -30.25 15.92
C ASP A 395 14.89 -30.84 14.90
N HIS A 396 14.89 -32.17 14.75
CA HIS A 396 15.72 -32.91 13.79
C HIS A 396 15.11 -33.07 12.38
N ALA A 397 13.97 -32.43 12.08
CA ALA A 397 13.45 -32.36 10.72
C ALA A 397 14.39 -31.57 9.82
N THR A 398 14.43 -31.88 8.51
CA THR A 398 15.27 -31.15 7.55
C THR A 398 14.66 -29.78 7.23
N ALA A 399 15.49 -28.74 7.25
CA ALA A 399 15.11 -27.36 6.90
C ALA A 399 15.16 -27.15 5.36
N ASP A 400 14.29 -27.85 4.63
CA ASP A 400 14.26 -27.83 3.15
C ASP A 400 12.98 -27.18 2.56
N GLY A 401 12.18 -26.51 3.39
CA GLY A 401 10.86 -26.00 3.03
C GLY A 401 9.75 -27.07 2.91
N SER A 402 9.98 -28.33 3.29
CA SER A 402 8.90 -29.34 3.37
C SER A 402 7.92 -29.10 4.53
N TYR A 403 8.36 -28.40 5.57
CA TYR A 403 7.62 -28.22 6.82
C TYR A 403 7.22 -26.75 7.00
N VAL A 404 5.92 -26.51 7.04
CA VAL A 404 5.35 -25.23 7.47
C VAL A 404 5.48 -25.08 8.98
N ASN A 405 5.74 -23.86 9.44
CA ASN A 405 5.57 -23.47 10.83
C ASN A 405 4.09 -23.55 11.21
N VAL A 406 3.75 -24.48 12.09
CA VAL A 406 2.49 -24.45 12.82
C VAL A 406 2.85 -24.54 14.29
N GLU A 407 2.52 -23.51 15.06
CA GLU A 407 2.61 -23.55 16.51
C GLU A 407 1.31 -24.09 17.12
N CYS A 408 1.44 -24.83 18.22
CA CYS A 408 0.28 -25.36 18.95
C CYS A 408 0.42 -25.18 20.45
N GLY A 409 -0.69 -24.79 21.08
CA GLY A 409 -0.85 -24.70 22.53
C GLY A 409 -2.30 -24.90 22.93
N ILE A 410 -2.55 -24.81 24.23
CA ILE A 410 -3.90 -24.75 24.80
C ILE A 410 -4.14 -23.32 25.27
N PHE A 411 -5.39 -22.88 25.18
CA PHE A 411 -5.83 -21.52 25.43
C PHE A 411 -7.05 -21.54 26.36
N LEU A 412 -7.00 -20.75 27.43
CA LEU A 412 -8.11 -20.51 28.33
C LEU A 412 -8.86 -19.29 27.81
N GLY A 413 -10.09 -19.51 27.33
CA GLY A 413 -10.95 -18.47 26.78
C GLY A 413 -11.34 -17.42 27.83
N PRO A 414 -11.87 -16.26 27.39
CA PRO A 414 -12.19 -15.14 28.27
C PRO A 414 -13.25 -15.52 29.32
N PRO A 415 -13.12 -15.05 30.57
CA PRO A 415 -13.99 -15.43 31.68
C PRO A 415 -15.44 -15.02 31.44
N GLN A 416 -16.35 -15.98 31.63
CA GLN A 416 -17.80 -15.81 31.50
C GLN A 416 -18.47 -15.91 32.87
N ARG A 417 -19.30 -14.93 33.22
CA ARG A 417 -20.00 -14.87 34.51
C ARG A 417 -21.22 -15.80 34.51
N THR A 418 -21.31 -16.68 35.50
CA THR A 418 -22.30 -17.78 35.55
C THR A 418 -23.40 -17.60 36.60
N ASP A 419 -23.28 -16.60 37.48
CA ASP A 419 -24.27 -16.28 38.52
C ASP A 419 -25.42 -15.37 38.06
N GLY A 420 -25.35 -14.83 36.83
CA GLY A 420 -26.35 -13.91 36.27
C GLY A 420 -26.17 -12.43 36.64
N GLY A 421 -25.09 -12.07 37.33
CA GLY A 421 -24.67 -10.68 37.50
C GLY A 421 -23.99 -10.10 36.25
N ASP A 422 -23.50 -8.86 36.36
CA ASP A 422 -22.87 -8.13 35.25
C ASP A 422 -21.49 -8.73 34.88
N PRO A 423 -21.25 -9.15 33.61
CA PRO A 423 -19.95 -9.67 33.16
C PRO A 423 -18.78 -8.68 33.23
N GLN A 424 -19.04 -7.38 33.44
CA GLN A 424 -17.99 -6.37 33.64
C GLN A 424 -17.54 -6.26 35.11
N ASP A 425 -18.30 -6.83 36.05
CA ASP A 425 -18.14 -6.68 37.50
C ASP A 425 -17.55 -7.94 38.14
N TYR A 426 -16.28 -7.86 38.55
CA TYR A 426 -15.58 -8.92 39.31
C TYR A 426 -15.88 -8.84 40.82
N ALA A 427 -17.16 -8.75 41.19
CA ALA A 427 -17.60 -8.67 42.57
C ALA A 427 -17.04 -9.82 43.44
N LEU A 428 -16.86 -9.55 44.74
CA LEU A 428 -16.57 -10.58 45.73
C LEU A 428 -17.72 -11.59 45.79
N GLY A 429 -17.40 -12.88 45.76
CA GLY A 429 -18.38 -13.96 45.72
C GLY A 429 -19.07 -14.20 44.38
N SER A 430 -18.51 -13.69 43.27
CA SER A 430 -19.02 -13.97 41.92
C SER A 430 -18.52 -15.32 41.38
N ARG A 431 -19.31 -15.93 40.50
CA ARG A 431 -19.03 -17.24 39.89
C ARG A 431 -18.69 -17.12 38.41
N TRP A 432 -17.63 -17.80 38.00
CA TRP A 432 -17.07 -17.70 36.66
C TRP A 432 -16.73 -19.08 36.09
N SER A 433 -16.79 -19.16 34.77
CA SER A 433 -16.36 -20.31 33.98
C SER A 433 -15.47 -19.82 32.83
N GLN A 434 -14.39 -20.55 32.58
CA GLN A 434 -13.53 -20.36 31.41
C GLN A 434 -13.44 -21.65 30.60
N LYS A 435 -13.63 -21.57 29.28
CA LYS A 435 -13.47 -22.72 28.38
C LYS A 435 -12.01 -22.99 28.09
N ILE A 436 -11.66 -24.26 27.91
CA ILE A 436 -10.32 -24.70 27.51
C ILE A 436 -10.36 -25.12 26.04
N HIS A 437 -9.55 -24.47 25.20
CA HIS A 437 -9.47 -24.71 23.75
C HIS A 437 -8.06 -25.15 23.36
N SER A 438 -7.92 -26.25 22.61
CA SER A 438 -6.66 -26.55 21.94
C SER A 438 -6.63 -25.88 20.59
N CYS A 439 -5.51 -25.29 20.20
CA CYS A 439 -5.43 -24.50 18.99
C CYS A 439 -4.11 -24.71 18.23
N ALA A 440 -4.17 -24.46 16.93
CA ALA A 440 -3.03 -24.48 16.04
C ALA A 440 -3.01 -23.20 15.18
N SER A 441 -1.83 -22.58 15.07
CA SER A 441 -1.62 -21.28 14.45
C SER A 441 -0.43 -21.30 13.51
N ALA A 442 -0.54 -20.63 12.37
CA ALA A 442 0.52 -20.47 11.39
C ALA A 442 0.52 -19.05 10.81
N THR A 443 1.62 -18.65 10.18
CA THR A 443 1.67 -17.40 9.40
C THR A 443 1.58 -17.71 7.91
N ARG A 444 0.77 -16.94 7.20
CA ARG A 444 0.64 -16.96 5.74
C ARG A 444 1.17 -15.63 5.18
N ALA A 445 2.21 -15.68 4.36
CA ALA A 445 2.59 -14.56 3.52
C ALA A 445 1.70 -14.50 2.28
N SER A 446 1.34 -13.29 1.87
CA SER A 446 0.63 -13.01 0.62
C SER A 446 1.08 -11.66 0.05
N ILE A 447 0.70 -11.36 -1.19
CA ILE A 447 0.93 -10.04 -1.81
C ILE A 447 -0.42 -9.41 -2.07
N GLN A 448 -0.62 -8.20 -1.54
CA GLN A 448 -1.91 -7.51 -1.57
C GLN A 448 -1.71 -6.06 -1.99
N THR A 449 -2.61 -5.54 -2.83
CA THR A 449 -2.62 -4.11 -3.15
C THR A 449 -3.24 -3.36 -1.99
N VAL A 450 -2.52 -2.38 -1.45
CA VAL A 450 -3.06 -1.42 -0.50
C VAL A 450 -3.35 -0.11 -1.22
N ASN A 451 -4.59 0.34 -1.13
CA ASN A 451 -5.09 1.59 -1.69
C ASN A 451 -5.09 2.65 -0.60
N PHE A 452 -4.27 3.69 -0.79
CA PHE A 452 -4.15 4.82 0.10
C PHE A 452 -4.98 5.99 -0.43
N SER A 453 -5.52 6.78 0.48
CA SER A 453 -6.23 8.01 0.16
C SER A 453 -5.93 9.08 1.20
N THR A 454 -5.71 10.31 0.75
CA THR A 454 -5.64 11.47 1.64
C THR A 454 -6.32 12.68 1.01
N ASN A 455 -7.05 13.42 1.83
CA ASN A 455 -7.73 14.66 1.46
C ASN A 455 -6.96 15.91 1.92
N SER A 456 -5.81 15.72 2.61
CA SER A 456 -5.09 16.82 3.24
C SER A 456 -3.78 17.16 2.54
N ILE A 457 -3.37 18.42 2.71
CA ILE A 457 -2.05 18.94 2.35
C ILE A 457 -1.02 18.55 3.44
N THR A 458 -1.47 18.15 4.63
CA THR A 458 -0.60 17.72 5.74
C THR A 458 -0.04 16.32 5.51
N THR A 459 1.28 16.23 5.44
CA THR A 459 2.04 14.98 5.28
C THR A 459 2.16 14.24 6.61
N SER A 460 1.06 13.66 7.07
CA SER A 460 0.94 12.90 8.33
C SER A 460 0.39 11.50 8.06
N LEU A 461 0.99 10.46 8.67
CA LEU A 461 0.49 9.08 8.56
C LEU A 461 -0.91 8.89 9.16
N ARG A 462 -1.32 9.75 10.09
CA ARG A 462 -2.65 9.70 10.74
C ARG A 462 -3.77 10.21 9.83
N ASP A 463 -3.41 10.92 8.77
CA ASP A 463 -4.34 11.56 7.82
C ASP A 463 -4.56 10.67 6.58
N LEU A 464 -4.02 9.44 6.61
CA LEU A 464 -4.15 8.43 5.57
C LEU A 464 -5.33 7.50 5.88
N ASN A 465 -6.34 7.52 5.00
CA ASN A 465 -7.32 6.45 4.95
C ASN A 465 -6.74 5.31 4.09
N VAL A 466 -6.45 4.19 4.74
CA VAL A 466 -5.79 3.02 4.16
C VAL A 466 -6.80 1.90 3.97
N THR A 467 -6.94 1.41 2.74
CA THR A 467 -7.91 0.35 2.40
C THR A 467 -7.20 -0.81 1.71
N ARG A 468 -7.49 -2.02 2.13
CA ARG A 468 -6.78 -3.24 1.73
C ARG A 468 -7.56 -4.00 0.66
N MET A 469 -6.91 -4.40 -0.41
CA MET A 469 -7.52 -5.15 -1.51
C MET A 469 -6.74 -6.45 -1.77
N THR A 470 -7.33 -7.58 -1.38
CA THR A 470 -6.76 -8.91 -1.63
C THR A 470 -6.91 -9.25 -3.12
N LEU A 471 -5.78 -9.53 -3.77
CA LEU A 471 -5.71 -9.87 -5.19
C LEU A 471 -5.96 -11.37 -5.41
N GLY A 472 -7.23 -11.76 -5.53
CA GLY A 472 -7.59 -13.13 -5.92
C GLY A 472 -7.04 -13.51 -7.29
N GLY A 473 -6.51 -14.73 -7.44
CA GLY A 473 -5.93 -15.26 -8.67
C GLY A 473 -4.45 -14.96 -8.92
N LEU A 474 -3.74 -14.27 -8.00
CA LEU A 474 -2.30 -13.99 -8.15
C LEU A 474 -1.43 -15.24 -7.96
N ASN A 475 -1.16 -15.97 -9.05
CA ASN A 475 -0.32 -17.17 -9.01
C ASN A 475 1.20 -16.87 -9.03
N VAL A 476 1.69 -16.17 -7.99
CA VAL A 476 3.09 -15.73 -7.89
C VAL A 476 4.04 -16.87 -7.48
N LEU A 477 5.32 -16.75 -7.87
CA LEU A 477 6.36 -17.69 -7.48
C LEU A 477 6.95 -17.36 -6.11
N TRP A 478 6.62 -18.19 -5.12
CA TRP A 478 7.28 -18.20 -3.82
C TRP A 478 8.47 -19.15 -3.83
N ALA A 479 9.51 -18.81 -3.08
CA ALA A 479 10.63 -19.69 -2.81
C ALA A 479 10.92 -19.79 -1.31
N MET A 480 11.46 -20.94 -0.92
CA MET A 480 12.12 -21.20 0.36
C MET A 480 13.54 -21.72 0.07
N GLU A 481 14.51 -21.38 0.90
CA GLU A 481 15.87 -21.91 0.81
C GLU A 481 15.90 -23.41 1.14
N LYS A 482 16.73 -24.16 0.41
CA LYS A 482 16.83 -25.62 0.53
C LYS A 482 18.20 -26.02 1.05
N THR A 483 18.26 -26.45 2.31
CA THR A 483 19.51 -26.86 2.98
C THR A 483 19.39 -28.27 3.58
N PRO A 484 20.48 -29.07 3.62
CA PRO A 484 20.48 -30.39 4.26
C PRO A 484 20.55 -30.33 5.79
N LEU A 485 20.64 -29.13 6.37
CA LEU A 485 20.65 -28.91 7.83
C LEU A 485 19.28 -29.18 8.46
N THR A 486 19.25 -29.33 9.77
CA THR A 486 18.02 -29.53 10.56
C THR A 486 17.40 -28.20 11.02
N VAL A 487 16.11 -28.22 11.36
CA VAL A 487 15.33 -27.04 11.83
C VAL A 487 15.99 -26.38 13.03
N ALA A 488 16.52 -27.16 13.98
CA ALA A 488 17.22 -26.61 15.14
C ALA A 488 18.60 -26.03 14.83
N GLU A 489 19.18 -26.29 13.66
CA GLU A 489 20.48 -25.71 13.28
C GLU A 489 20.36 -24.36 12.59
N ILE A 490 19.30 -24.09 11.82
CA ILE A 490 19.24 -22.92 10.93
C ILE A 490 17.82 -22.42 10.60
N ASP A 491 17.67 -21.10 10.61
CA ASP A 491 16.51 -20.43 10.02
C ASP A 491 16.71 -20.24 8.49
N ILE A 492 15.73 -20.67 7.70
CA ILE A 492 15.79 -20.60 6.24
C ILE A 492 15.11 -19.35 5.66
N LEU A 493 15.68 -18.82 4.57
CA LEU A 493 15.09 -17.72 3.82
C LEU A 493 13.81 -18.15 3.09
N TRP A 494 12.86 -17.22 2.98
CA TRP A 494 11.61 -17.41 2.25
C TRP A 494 11.09 -16.07 1.70
N GLY A 495 10.32 -16.09 0.61
CA GLY A 495 9.70 -14.88 0.03
C GLY A 495 9.39 -15.05 -1.46
N ARG A 496 8.91 -13.99 -2.12
CA ARG A 496 8.70 -13.99 -3.58
C ARG A 496 10.04 -13.83 -4.30
N VAL A 497 10.23 -14.62 -5.35
CA VAL A 497 11.35 -14.49 -6.31
C VAL A 497 10.84 -14.24 -7.73
N ASP A 498 11.75 -13.82 -8.62
CA ASP A 498 11.48 -13.73 -10.06
C ASP A 498 11.21 -15.12 -10.67
N ASP A 499 10.31 -15.20 -11.64
CA ASP A 499 9.87 -16.46 -12.28
C ASP A 499 11.02 -17.30 -12.86
N ARG A 500 12.15 -16.67 -13.22
CA ARG A 500 13.37 -17.36 -13.70
C ARG A 500 13.96 -18.37 -12.72
N TYR A 501 13.63 -18.28 -11.43
CA TYR A 501 14.15 -19.14 -10.37
C TYR A 501 13.30 -20.40 -10.11
N GLU A 502 12.21 -20.63 -10.85
CA GLU A 502 11.30 -21.76 -10.61
C GLU A 502 11.98 -23.13 -10.58
N GLY A 503 13.05 -23.31 -11.36
CA GLY A 503 13.86 -24.54 -11.41
C GLY A 503 15.19 -24.50 -10.67
N ASP A 504 15.45 -23.51 -9.80
CA ASP A 504 16.73 -23.40 -9.08
C ASP A 504 16.90 -24.53 -8.04
N SER A 505 17.92 -25.36 -8.22
CA SER A 505 18.23 -26.50 -7.34
C SER A 505 18.51 -26.14 -5.87
N SER A 506 18.87 -24.89 -5.57
CA SER A 506 19.14 -24.36 -4.22
C SER A 506 17.89 -23.85 -3.49
N LEU A 507 16.74 -23.82 -4.18
CA LEU A 507 15.46 -23.37 -3.66
C LEU A 507 14.43 -24.52 -3.67
N ARG A 508 13.37 -24.33 -2.89
CA ARG A 508 12.10 -25.04 -3.04
C ARG A 508 11.04 -24.02 -3.43
N THR A 509 10.50 -24.17 -4.63
CA THR A 509 9.59 -23.22 -5.27
C THR A 509 8.15 -23.71 -5.20
N VAL A 510 7.20 -22.77 -5.05
CA VAL A 510 5.76 -23.02 -5.01
C VAL A 510 5.04 -21.87 -5.71
N ARG A 511 4.14 -22.18 -6.64
CA ARG A 511 3.21 -21.20 -7.24
C ARG A 511 1.89 -21.20 -6.47
N ALA A 512 1.56 -20.08 -5.84
CA ALA A 512 0.35 -19.91 -5.02
C ALA A 512 0.05 -18.43 -4.73
N GLU A 513 -1.20 -18.12 -4.39
CA GLU A 513 -1.63 -16.78 -3.92
C GLU A 513 -0.96 -16.34 -2.62
N GLY A 514 -0.50 -17.31 -1.82
CA GLY A 514 0.23 -17.08 -0.59
C GLY A 514 1.03 -18.31 -0.16
N LEU A 515 2.06 -18.06 0.64
CA LEU A 515 2.97 -19.05 1.19
C LEU A 515 2.69 -19.20 2.70
N TYR A 516 2.34 -20.40 3.16
CA TYR A 516 2.46 -20.70 4.58
C TYR A 516 3.95 -20.79 4.93
N LEU A 517 4.37 -20.02 5.93
CA LEU A 517 5.79 -19.82 6.21
C LEU A 517 6.47 -21.11 6.67
N PRO A 518 7.74 -21.35 6.26
CA PRO A 518 8.47 -22.52 6.71
C PRO A 518 8.76 -22.44 8.22
N VAL A 519 8.94 -23.61 8.82
CA VAL A 519 9.49 -23.72 10.18
C VAL A 519 10.91 -23.15 10.23
N SER A 520 11.24 -22.52 11.36
CA SER A 520 12.58 -22.07 11.74
C SER A 520 12.85 -22.47 13.20
N SER A 521 14.06 -22.22 13.70
CA SER A 521 14.41 -22.53 15.09
C SER A 521 13.53 -21.75 16.09
N SER A 522 12.64 -22.47 16.79
CA SER A 522 11.78 -21.89 17.83
C SER A 522 12.57 -21.55 19.09
N GLY A 523 12.31 -20.40 19.70
CA GLY A 523 13.09 -19.91 20.83
C GLY A 523 12.54 -18.60 21.41
N SER A 524 12.86 -18.33 22.68
CA SER A 524 12.29 -17.24 23.48
C SER A 524 12.83 -15.84 23.17
N VAL A 525 13.78 -15.69 22.26
CA VAL A 525 14.37 -14.39 21.87
C VAL A 525 14.46 -14.31 20.34
N LEU A 526 14.30 -13.12 19.76
CA LEU A 526 14.27 -12.96 18.30
C LEU A 526 15.63 -13.30 17.65
N PRO A 527 15.68 -14.15 16.59
CA PRO A 527 16.92 -14.60 15.96
C PRO A 527 17.89 -13.46 15.58
N PRO A 528 19.11 -13.40 16.16
CA PRO A 528 20.10 -12.35 15.91
C PRO A 528 20.42 -12.12 14.43
N GLY A 529 20.04 -10.95 13.91
CA GLY A 529 20.28 -10.55 12.51
C GLY A 529 19.34 -11.18 11.47
N PHE A 530 18.37 -12.01 11.88
CA PHE A 530 17.53 -12.78 10.94
C PHE A 530 16.00 -12.63 11.12
N PRO A 531 15.42 -11.50 10.69
CA PRO A 531 13.97 -11.24 10.72
C PRO A 531 13.04 -12.35 10.19
N PRO A 532 13.34 -13.09 9.09
CA PRO A 532 12.40 -14.08 8.53
C PRO A 532 12.04 -15.24 9.47
N GLY A 533 12.91 -15.57 10.42
CA GLY A 533 12.66 -16.58 11.46
C GLY A 533 11.79 -16.07 12.61
N GLY A 534 11.86 -14.77 12.94
CA GLY A 534 11.20 -14.20 14.12
C GLY A 534 9.67 -14.29 14.12
N HIS A 535 9.01 -14.61 13.00
CA HIS A 535 7.58 -14.93 12.97
C HIS A 535 7.25 -16.20 13.79
N VAL A 536 8.20 -17.14 13.92
CA VAL A 536 8.11 -18.32 14.79
C VAL A 536 8.17 -17.89 16.24
N THR A 537 9.16 -17.07 16.61
CA THR A 537 9.34 -16.50 17.96
C THR A 537 8.09 -15.76 18.45
N ILE A 538 7.43 -14.95 17.61
CA ILE A 538 6.18 -14.28 18.01
C ILE A 538 5.03 -15.29 18.22
N TRP A 539 5.01 -16.43 17.51
CA TRP A 539 4.06 -17.50 17.82
C TRP A 539 4.39 -18.27 19.10
N ASP A 540 5.67 -18.54 19.40
CA ASP A 540 6.11 -19.10 20.69
C ASP A 540 5.70 -18.16 21.85
N TRP A 541 5.85 -16.84 21.68
CA TRP A 541 5.41 -15.82 22.66
C TRP A 541 3.89 -15.63 22.75
N ALA A 542 3.12 -16.05 21.75
CA ALA A 542 1.65 -16.03 21.77
C ALA A 542 1.01 -17.36 22.26
N HIS A 543 1.79 -18.45 22.30
CA HIS A 543 1.42 -19.75 22.89
C HIS A 543 2.37 -20.16 24.04
N PRO A 544 2.70 -19.26 25.00
CA PRO A 544 3.85 -19.39 25.87
C PRO A 544 4.01 -20.76 26.56
N PRO A 545 5.22 -21.36 26.54
CA PRO A 545 5.62 -22.32 27.55
C PRO A 545 5.71 -21.62 28.92
N PRO A 546 5.58 -22.35 30.05
CA PRO A 546 5.43 -21.73 31.36
C PRO A 546 6.76 -21.17 31.87
N SER A 547 6.85 -19.83 31.99
CA SER A 547 7.98 -19.14 32.62
C SER A 547 7.50 -18.20 33.72
N THR A 548 7.91 -18.45 34.97
CA THR A 548 7.45 -17.75 36.17
C THR A 548 8.22 -16.45 36.47
N ASP A 549 8.64 -15.72 35.45
CA ASP A 549 9.53 -14.55 35.60
C ASP A 549 8.77 -13.24 35.33
N PRO A 550 8.77 -12.24 36.24
CA PRO A 550 8.13 -10.94 36.02
C PRO A 550 8.67 -10.12 34.84
N THR A 551 9.70 -10.57 34.14
CA THR A 551 10.17 -10.03 32.85
C THR A 551 9.41 -10.58 31.64
N SER A 552 8.33 -11.35 31.84
CA SER A 552 7.54 -12.07 30.82
C SER A 552 6.71 -11.20 29.85
N GLY A 553 7.33 -10.21 29.21
CA GLY A 553 6.78 -9.51 28.06
C GLY A 553 5.49 -8.71 28.34
N PRO A 554 4.60 -8.56 27.34
CA PRO A 554 3.35 -7.80 27.48
C PRO A 554 2.22 -8.60 28.14
N ASP A 555 1.48 -7.97 29.07
CA ASP A 555 0.23 -8.54 29.58
C ASP A 555 -0.89 -8.42 28.52
N TYR A 556 -1.19 -9.54 27.86
CA TYR A 556 -2.38 -9.71 27.03
C TYR A 556 -3.46 -10.58 27.70
N SER A 557 -3.41 -10.83 29.02
CA SER A 557 -4.43 -11.62 29.71
C SER A 557 -5.76 -10.88 29.88
N GLY A 558 -5.72 -9.53 29.90
CA GLY A 558 -6.84 -8.69 30.30
C GLY A 558 -7.10 -8.70 31.81
N HIS A 559 -6.26 -9.35 32.62
CA HIS A 559 -6.38 -9.36 34.08
C HIS A 559 -6.05 -7.98 34.69
N SER A 560 -5.09 -7.24 34.12
CA SER A 560 -4.82 -5.84 34.50
C SER A 560 -5.51 -4.80 33.59
N ASP A 561 -5.99 -5.20 32.40
CA ASP A 561 -6.69 -4.34 31.44
C ASP A 561 -8.12 -4.85 31.22
N PHE A 562 -9.07 -4.23 31.94
CA PHE A 562 -10.50 -4.52 31.80
C PHE A 562 -11.05 -4.21 30.40
N ALA A 563 -10.52 -3.21 29.68
CA ALA A 563 -10.97 -2.94 28.31
C ALA A 563 -10.56 -4.07 27.36
N LEU A 564 -9.42 -4.71 27.61
CA LEU A 564 -8.97 -5.89 26.89
C LEU A 564 -9.82 -7.12 27.22
N ALA A 565 -10.11 -7.37 28.50
CA ALA A 565 -11.00 -8.47 28.92
C ALA A 565 -12.40 -8.34 28.30
N LEU A 566 -13.00 -7.14 28.35
CA LEU A 566 -14.29 -6.84 27.73
C LEU A 566 -14.25 -7.04 26.20
N LYS A 567 -13.16 -6.63 25.53
CA LYS A 567 -12.99 -6.88 24.10
C LYS A 567 -12.99 -8.37 23.81
N PHE A 568 -12.21 -9.17 24.52
CA PHE A 568 -12.12 -10.61 24.31
C PHE A 568 -13.43 -11.35 24.61
N GLN A 569 -14.10 -11.04 25.72
CA GLN A 569 -15.46 -11.51 26.00
C GLN A 569 -16.40 -11.19 24.82
N SER A 570 -16.35 -9.96 24.28
CA SER A 570 -17.20 -9.54 23.18
C SER A 570 -16.91 -10.27 21.86
N LEU A 571 -15.65 -10.65 21.58
CA LEU A 571 -15.27 -11.40 20.37
C LEU A 571 -15.84 -12.81 20.41
N VAL A 572 -15.67 -13.53 21.53
CA VAL A 572 -16.22 -14.90 21.70
C VAL A 572 -17.75 -14.89 21.77
N ALA A 573 -18.37 -13.82 22.28
CA ALA A 573 -19.82 -13.65 22.24
C ALA A 573 -20.38 -13.35 20.83
N GLN A 574 -19.58 -12.73 19.94
CA GLN A 574 -19.96 -12.43 18.56
C GLN A 574 -19.68 -13.59 17.58
N ASP A 575 -18.57 -14.28 17.75
CA ASP A 575 -18.18 -15.47 16.97
C ASP A 575 -17.77 -16.61 17.93
N PRO A 576 -18.71 -17.47 18.36
CA PRO A 576 -18.42 -18.59 19.25
C PRO A 576 -17.60 -19.73 18.64
N GLU A 577 -17.32 -19.71 17.32
CA GLU A 577 -16.51 -20.74 16.65
C GLU A 577 -15.05 -20.30 16.45
N ASN A 578 -14.81 -19.02 16.16
CA ASN A 578 -13.49 -18.49 15.85
C ASN A 578 -13.03 -17.37 16.78
N GLY A 579 -13.83 -16.87 17.73
CA GLY A 579 -13.46 -15.79 18.64
C GLY A 579 -12.11 -16.00 19.35
N ASP A 580 -11.86 -17.21 19.87
CA ASP A 580 -10.58 -17.58 20.50
C ASP A 580 -9.40 -17.60 19.51
N ALA A 581 -9.67 -17.86 18.22
CA ALA A 581 -8.69 -17.76 17.15
C ALA A 581 -8.44 -16.30 16.73
N GLN A 582 -9.49 -15.47 16.67
CA GLN A 582 -9.40 -14.03 16.43
C GLN A 582 -8.57 -13.34 17.53
N ILE A 583 -8.78 -13.70 18.80
CA ILE A 583 -8.01 -13.18 19.95
C ILE A 583 -6.51 -13.40 19.75
N ARG A 584 -6.05 -14.64 19.51
CA ARG A 584 -4.60 -14.88 19.34
C ARG A 584 -4.04 -14.40 18.01
N ASN A 585 -4.85 -14.29 16.96
CA ASN A 585 -4.46 -13.56 15.74
C ASN A 585 -4.20 -12.07 16.01
N LEU A 586 -5.03 -11.41 16.83
CA LEU A 586 -4.83 -10.02 17.23
C LEU A 586 -3.60 -9.84 18.14
N ILE A 587 -3.37 -10.74 19.10
CA ILE A 587 -2.17 -10.76 19.94
C ILE A 587 -0.89 -10.87 19.08
N TRP A 588 -0.86 -11.85 18.16
CA TRP A 588 0.29 -12.01 17.25
C TRP A 588 0.53 -10.76 16.38
N THR A 589 -0.55 -10.14 15.88
CA THR A 589 -0.45 -8.94 15.03
C THR A 589 0.09 -7.75 15.81
N ASP A 590 -0.35 -7.54 17.06
CA ASP A 590 0.12 -6.46 17.91
C ASP A 590 1.61 -6.64 18.28
N MET A 591 2.02 -7.86 18.63
CA MET A 591 3.42 -8.21 18.84
C MET A 591 4.28 -7.98 17.58
N MET A 592 3.81 -8.39 16.39
CA MET A 592 4.51 -8.17 15.13
C MET A 592 4.65 -6.68 14.79
N ALA A 593 3.58 -5.89 14.96
CA ALA A 593 3.59 -4.45 14.70
C ALA A 593 4.61 -3.68 15.57
N ASN A 594 4.76 -4.12 16.83
CA ASN A 594 5.73 -3.57 17.76
C ASN A 594 7.17 -3.99 17.43
N ASN A 595 7.42 -5.26 17.10
CA ASN A 595 8.78 -5.79 17.00
C ASN A 595 9.41 -5.72 15.61
N PHE A 596 8.62 -5.51 14.56
CA PHE A 596 9.09 -5.45 13.16
C PHE A 596 8.86 -4.08 12.52
N ILE A 597 9.53 -3.87 11.39
CA ILE A 597 9.42 -2.70 10.54
C ILE A 597 9.75 -3.07 9.09
N GLY A 598 9.02 -2.54 8.12
CA GLY A 598 9.35 -2.65 6.70
C GLY A 598 10.61 -1.87 6.35
N THR A 599 11.43 -2.39 5.42
CA THR A 599 12.67 -1.72 5.04
C THR A 599 12.42 -0.49 4.19
N GLN A 600 13.03 0.64 4.56
CA GLN A 600 13.31 1.69 3.59
C GLN A 600 14.25 1.12 2.51
N THR A 601 13.76 0.94 1.28
CA THR A 601 14.59 0.58 0.12
C THR A 601 15.43 1.76 -0.35
N ASN A 602 16.33 2.22 0.51
CA ASN A 602 17.16 3.41 0.31
C ASN A 602 18.64 3.08 0.52
N ASN A 603 19.07 1.92 -0.01
CA ASN A 603 20.47 1.45 0.03
C ASN A 603 20.94 0.82 -1.30
N THR A 604 20.19 1.00 -2.39
CA THR A 604 20.50 0.43 -3.73
C THR A 604 20.26 1.40 -4.88
N LEU A 605 20.84 2.61 -4.83
CA LEU A 605 21.45 3.28 -5.99
C LEU A 605 22.16 4.57 -5.55
N TRP A 606 23.50 4.61 -5.60
CA TRP A 606 24.33 5.80 -5.91
C TRP A 606 25.84 5.49 -5.80
N ALA A 607 26.24 4.51 -4.99
CA ALA A 607 27.65 4.10 -4.87
C ALA A 607 28.30 3.70 -6.22
N PRO A 608 27.66 2.91 -7.12
CA PRO A 608 28.29 2.52 -8.39
C PRO A 608 28.44 3.70 -9.36
N SER A 609 27.45 4.58 -9.42
CA SER A 609 27.44 5.73 -10.33
C SER A 609 28.40 6.84 -9.89
N PHE A 610 28.49 7.13 -8.58
CA PHE A 610 29.44 8.12 -8.09
C PHE A 610 30.89 7.60 -8.19
N LEU A 611 31.17 6.38 -7.72
CA LEU A 611 32.52 5.81 -7.83
C LEU A 611 32.93 5.58 -9.29
N GLY A 612 32.01 5.14 -10.16
CA GLY A 612 32.26 5.01 -11.60
C GLY A 612 32.57 6.35 -12.28
N ALA A 613 31.82 7.41 -11.96
CA ALA A 613 32.11 8.76 -12.48
C ALA A 613 33.46 9.31 -11.97
N THR A 614 33.76 9.14 -10.68
CA THR A 614 35.05 9.55 -10.10
C THR A 614 36.21 8.75 -10.70
N PHE A 615 36.05 7.45 -10.93
CA PHE A 615 37.05 6.59 -11.59
C PHE A 615 37.31 7.02 -13.04
N LEU A 616 36.26 7.27 -13.83
CA LEU A 616 36.38 7.77 -15.22
C LEU A 616 37.04 9.15 -15.32
N LEU A 617 36.83 10.02 -14.31
CA LEU A 617 37.50 11.32 -14.19
C LEU A 617 38.98 11.17 -13.82
N ILE A 618 39.31 10.31 -12.83
CA ILE A 618 40.68 10.04 -12.39
C ILE A 618 41.54 9.45 -13.51
N ILE A 619 40.98 8.53 -14.31
CA ILE A 619 41.67 7.90 -15.45
C ILE A 619 41.79 8.85 -16.66
N ARG A 620 41.20 10.06 -16.60
CA ARG A 620 41.10 11.02 -17.72
C ARG A 620 40.41 10.47 -18.98
N SER A 621 39.57 9.43 -18.83
CA SER A 621 38.87 8.81 -19.96
C SER A 621 37.78 9.71 -20.58
N LEU A 622 37.36 10.77 -19.88
CA LEU A 622 36.41 11.77 -20.36
C LEU A 622 37.14 13.05 -20.80
N THR A 623 37.51 13.12 -22.08
CA THR A 623 38.06 14.34 -22.67
C THR A 623 36.94 15.37 -22.89
N PHE A 624 37.10 16.56 -22.30
CA PHE A 624 36.09 17.64 -22.29
C PHE A 624 35.62 18.11 -23.69
N GLY A 625 36.40 17.81 -24.74
CA GLY A 625 36.06 18.18 -26.12
C GLY A 625 34.77 17.54 -26.65
N TYR A 626 34.37 16.35 -26.16
CA TYR A 626 33.19 15.68 -26.71
C TYR A 626 31.87 16.30 -26.22
N MET A 627 31.78 16.67 -24.92
CA MET A 627 30.63 17.41 -24.39
C MET A 627 30.42 18.76 -25.12
N LYS A 628 31.51 19.45 -25.46
CA LYS A 628 31.44 20.72 -26.22
C LYS A 628 30.92 20.55 -27.65
N LYS A 629 31.06 19.36 -28.25
CA LYS A 629 30.39 19.00 -29.51
C LYS A 629 28.90 18.74 -29.30
N VAL A 630 28.53 17.89 -28.34
CA VAL A 630 27.13 17.50 -28.08
C VAL A 630 26.26 18.72 -27.72
N LEU A 631 26.74 19.61 -26.85
CA LEU A 631 26.01 20.83 -26.46
C LEU A 631 25.78 21.81 -27.62
N ASN A 632 26.60 21.80 -28.67
CA ASN A 632 26.45 22.74 -29.79
C ASN A 632 25.32 22.34 -30.78
N HIS A 633 24.85 21.09 -30.67
CA HIS A 633 23.75 20.54 -31.47
C HIS A 633 22.38 20.57 -30.78
N THR A 634 22.28 21.00 -29.52
CA THR A 634 20.99 21.21 -28.84
C THR A 634 20.62 22.69 -28.81
N SER A 635 19.33 23.00 -28.93
CA SER A 635 18.80 24.37 -28.89
C SER A 635 19.10 25.08 -27.56
N VAL A 636 19.08 24.32 -26.45
CA VAL A 636 19.40 24.82 -25.11
C VAL A 636 20.87 25.19 -24.95
N GLY A 637 21.80 24.41 -25.53
CA GLY A 637 23.24 24.65 -25.36
C GLY A 637 23.73 25.97 -25.94
N ARG A 638 23.09 26.47 -27.01
CA ARG A 638 23.43 27.78 -27.61
C ARG A 638 23.11 28.97 -26.72
N ILE A 639 22.09 28.84 -25.85
CA ILE A 639 21.68 29.90 -24.92
C ILE A 639 22.70 30.04 -23.76
N ILE A 640 23.29 28.93 -23.33
CA ILE A 640 24.19 28.88 -22.17
C ILE A 640 25.64 29.29 -22.52
N VAL A 641 26.06 29.12 -23.78
CA VAL A 641 27.48 29.33 -24.20
C VAL A 641 27.78 30.79 -24.60
N GLY A 642 26.80 31.70 -24.61
CA GLY A 642 27.04 33.15 -24.59
C GLY A 642 27.64 33.76 -25.86
N ALA A 643 27.39 33.17 -27.04
CA ALA A 643 27.91 33.65 -28.33
C ALA A 643 26.87 34.50 -29.11
N SER A 644 26.58 35.70 -28.61
CA SER A 644 25.64 36.65 -29.24
C SER A 644 26.37 37.78 -29.97
N ASP A 645 26.81 37.56 -31.21
CA ASP A 645 27.34 38.64 -32.06
C ASP A 645 26.19 39.47 -32.65
N LEU A 646 25.89 40.60 -31.99
CA LEU A 646 24.75 41.46 -32.27
C LEU A 646 25.14 42.55 -33.29
N ARG A 647 25.28 42.17 -34.57
CA ARG A 647 25.56 43.11 -35.65
C ARG A 647 24.32 43.91 -36.07
N ILE A 648 24.19 45.11 -35.50
CA ILE A 648 23.39 46.20 -36.07
C ILE A 648 24.27 46.96 -37.06
N ARG A 649 23.82 47.11 -38.31
CA ARG A 649 24.16 48.28 -39.13
C ARG A 649 23.07 48.55 -40.16
N GLY A 650 22.53 49.76 -40.13
CA GLY A 650 21.69 50.27 -41.20
C GLY A 650 22.50 51.09 -42.21
N GLN A 651 22.05 51.01 -43.46
CA GLN A 651 21.61 52.17 -44.23
C GLN A 651 22.63 52.94 -45.13
N ASP A 652 22.11 53.19 -46.35
CA ASP A 652 22.43 54.12 -47.46
C ASP A 652 23.74 54.02 -48.30
N ASP A 653 23.48 53.66 -49.57
CA ASP A 653 23.79 54.38 -50.82
C ASP A 653 25.05 54.15 -51.70
N ASP A 654 24.69 53.98 -52.99
CA ASP A 654 25.27 54.42 -54.26
C ASP A 654 26.50 53.80 -54.96
N SER A 655 26.20 53.31 -56.17
CA SER A 655 26.87 53.56 -57.47
C SER A 655 28.00 52.65 -57.99
N ASP A 656 27.68 52.02 -59.13
CA ASP A 656 28.43 51.97 -60.39
C ASP A 656 29.90 51.48 -60.49
N SER A 657 29.98 50.21 -60.93
CA SER A 657 30.42 49.84 -62.30
C SER A 657 31.88 49.46 -62.63
N SER A 658 32.00 48.49 -63.55
CA SER A 658 33.21 48.03 -64.27
C SER A 658 34.29 47.33 -63.40
N PHE A 659 35.08 46.36 -63.91
CA PHE A 659 35.58 46.16 -65.28
C PHE A 659 35.60 44.65 -65.72
N ALA A 660 36.02 44.40 -66.97
CA ALA A 660 36.06 43.11 -67.68
C ALA A 660 37.06 42.07 -67.10
N ASP A 661 37.25 40.83 -67.59
CA ASP A 661 36.89 40.09 -68.83
C ASP A 661 36.95 38.56 -68.50
N LEU A 662 36.57 37.51 -69.26
CA LEU A 662 36.11 37.16 -70.62
C LEU A 662 35.11 35.95 -70.48
N GLY A 663 34.48 35.31 -71.47
CA GLY A 663 34.43 35.45 -72.94
C GLY A 663 33.52 34.36 -73.59
N ASP A 664 33.43 34.37 -74.93
CA ASP A 664 32.78 33.38 -75.84
C ASP A 664 31.23 33.23 -75.83
N ASP A 665 30.59 34.06 -76.66
CA ASP A 665 29.27 33.90 -77.33
C ASP A 665 29.46 33.07 -78.66
N PRO A 666 28.52 32.86 -79.63
CA PRO A 666 27.18 33.42 -79.83
C PRO A 666 26.03 32.43 -80.20
N GLY A 667 24.77 32.91 -80.26
CA GLY A 667 23.69 32.07 -80.84
C GLY A 667 22.22 32.56 -80.89
N SER A 668 21.87 33.82 -80.61
CA SER A 668 20.48 34.33 -80.70
C SER A 668 19.91 34.32 -82.14
N PRO A 669 18.60 34.09 -82.38
CA PRO A 669 17.50 35.01 -81.99
C PRO A 669 16.21 34.30 -81.48
N GLY A 670 15.18 34.98 -80.96
CA GLY A 670 14.95 36.41 -80.71
C GLY A 670 13.44 36.76 -80.77
N ARG A 671 13.07 38.00 -80.41
CA ARG A 671 11.69 38.56 -80.22
C ARG A 671 11.00 38.20 -78.89
N SER A 672 10.06 38.99 -78.35
CA SER A 672 9.95 40.46 -78.13
C SER A 672 8.57 40.77 -77.51
N CYS A 673 8.42 41.97 -76.94
CA CYS A 673 7.18 42.57 -76.41
C CYS A 673 6.67 41.94 -75.10
N GLU A 674 6.36 42.60 -73.98
CA GLU A 674 6.28 44.01 -73.52
C GLU A 674 4.86 44.37 -72.99
N LYS A 675 4.81 44.78 -71.71
CA LYS A 675 3.82 45.62 -70.99
C LYS A 675 2.40 45.15 -70.68
N GLU A 676 2.09 45.31 -69.39
CA GLU A 676 0.93 46.00 -68.78
C GLU A 676 -0.51 45.60 -69.19
N GLY A 677 -1.34 45.23 -68.19
CA GLY A 677 -2.78 45.06 -68.39
C GLY A 677 -3.57 44.81 -67.10
N TRP A 678 -4.30 45.83 -66.65
CA TRP A 678 -5.19 45.85 -65.49
C TRP A 678 -6.35 44.82 -65.54
N GLY A 679 -6.86 44.44 -64.36
CA GLY A 679 -8.30 44.60 -64.10
C GLY A 679 -9.24 43.39 -64.11
N PHE A 680 -9.50 42.87 -62.90
CA PHE A 680 -10.80 42.35 -62.41
C PHE A 680 -11.48 41.09 -62.99
N SER A 681 -12.17 40.41 -62.07
CA SER A 681 -13.21 39.36 -62.25
C SER A 681 -12.82 38.00 -62.85
N THR A 682 -13.34 36.95 -62.21
CA THR A 682 -13.28 35.54 -62.65
C THR A 682 -14.40 35.24 -63.64
N PRO A 683 -14.35 34.09 -64.35
CA PRO A 683 -15.03 32.92 -63.79
C PRO A 683 -14.33 31.56 -64.00
N VAL A 684 -14.54 30.68 -63.00
CA VAL A 684 -14.76 29.22 -63.08
C VAL A 684 -14.17 28.44 -64.27
N THR A 685 -13.22 27.54 -63.97
CA THR A 685 -13.22 26.17 -64.52
C THR A 685 -12.48 25.21 -63.58
N LEU A 686 -12.83 23.92 -63.63
CA LEU A 686 -12.18 22.82 -62.90
C LEU A 686 -11.50 21.89 -63.91
N GLU A 687 -10.27 21.44 -63.64
CA GLU A 687 -9.98 20.02 -63.36
C GLU A 687 -8.52 19.78 -62.92
N LEU A 688 -8.12 18.51 -62.77
CA LEU A 688 -6.86 18.04 -62.19
C LEU A 688 -5.85 17.58 -63.27
N GLY A 689 -4.57 17.39 -62.89
CA GLY A 689 -3.73 16.38 -63.56
C GLY A 689 -2.28 16.73 -63.94
N TYR A 690 -1.39 16.63 -62.95
CA TYR A 690 -0.18 15.78 -62.95
C TYR A 690 0.63 15.48 -64.25
N LYS A 691 1.97 15.55 -64.10
CA LYS A 691 3.04 14.70 -64.69
C LYS A 691 4.03 15.31 -65.72
N ASP A 692 5.00 14.48 -66.12
CA ASP A 692 6.42 14.79 -66.37
C ASP A 692 6.85 14.79 -67.86
N ARG A 693 8.15 15.06 -68.06
CA ARG A 693 8.99 14.85 -69.26
C ARG A 693 8.70 13.53 -70.02
N GLU A 694 8.92 13.49 -71.33
CA GLU A 694 10.26 13.22 -71.93
C GLU A 694 10.28 13.42 -73.47
N CYS A 695 11.35 12.98 -74.16
CA CYS A 695 11.67 13.32 -75.55
C CYS A 695 11.19 12.28 -76.59
N GLY A 696 11.09 12.64 -77.88
CA GLY A 696 10.88 11.67 -78.98
C GLY A 696 10.80 12.29 -80.38
N ASP A 697 11.48 11.68 -81.35
CA ASP A 697 11.73 12.19 -82.71
C ASP A 697 10.66 11.84 -83.78
N HIS A 698 10.75 12.54 -84.92
CA HIS A 698 10.34 12.18 -86.30
C HIS A 698 9.24 11.13 -86.60
N GLY A 699 8.32 11.42 -87.54
CA GLY A 699 7.62 10.32 -88.26
C GLY A 699 6.36 10.60 -89.08
N ASN A 700 6.48 11.37 -90.17
CA ASN A 700 5.55 11.47 -91.32
C ASN A 700 4.44 10.39 -91.56
N VAL A 701 3.28 10.90 -92.02
CA VAL A 701 2.44 10.39 -93.15
C VAL A 701 1.29 9.38 -92.88
N LEU A 702 0.11 9.78 -93.39
CA LEU A 702 -1.13 9.04 -93.72
C LEU A 702 -2.13 8.60 -92.63
N GLU A 703 -3.31 9.23 -92.72
CA GLU A 703 -4.67 8.68 -92.52
C GLU A 703 -4.86 7.28 -93.17
N PRO A 704 -5.87 6.44 -92.78
CA PRO A 704 -7.23 6.92 -92.47
C PRO A 704 -8.13 6.14 -91.47
N LEU A 705 -9.28 6.77 -91.20
CA LEU A 705 -10.63 6.18 -91.02
C LEU A 705 -10.94 5.19 -89.87
N ASN A 706 -11.83 5.69 -89.00
CA ASN A 706 -13.06 5.06 -88.49
C ASN A 706 -13.03 3.85 -87.52
N ARG A 707 -13.81 4.05 -86.45
CA ARG A 707 -14.66 3.09 -85.72
C ARG A 707 -13.98 2.08 -84.78
N ASP A 708 -14.61 1.70 -83.66
CA ASP A 708 -15.91 2.15 -83.07
C ASP A 708 -15.70 2.85 -81.71
#